data_AF-A0A2W1BPW1-F1
#
_entry.id   AF-A0A2W1BPW1-F1
#
_cell.length_a   1.000
_cell.length_b   1.000
_cell.length_c   1.000
_cell.angle_alpha   90.00
_cell.angle_beta   90.00
_cell.angle_gamma   90.00
#
_symmetry.space_group_name_H-M   'P 1'
#
loop_
_entity.id
_entity.type
_entity.pdbx_description
1 polymer ?
#
loop_
_entity_poly.entity_id
_entity_poly.type
_entity_poly.pdbx_seq_one_letter_code
_entity_poly.pdbx_strand_id
1 'polypeptide(L)'
;MHIKQVIIQGFKSYREQIVVEPFDKRHNVVVGRNGSGKSNFFHAIQFVLSDEFSHLRPEQRLALLHEGTGPRVISAFVEIIFDNSDNRIPIEKDEIFLRRVIGSKKDQFFLNKKVVPRSEVLNLLESAGLSNSNPYYIVKQGKINQMAIAPDSHRLKLLREVAGTRVYDERREESVTILKETVGKVEKINEFLQTIEERLKTLEEEKEELKEYQKWDRARRVLEFIIHDTEHRENKRKLEELEKMRSNSGKEQQHYADMVREAQEHVREANRKLKEARKDVAAAREEKDILSTEQQQLLREKTKLELGIKDLSDDVDGDNKSKERAEGELERLRQQIAEKERELEELKPKYEEMKSREEECTRALALNQQKRQELYAKQGRGTQFTSKQDRDRWIEKELKSLSKQIKDKKDHETKLRDDLRRDATKLTELEKRIEETTKEMERQRVAIDEHNKQYYECKKRKDQEQSARNELWRKETTLTQNLSSLKEDLAKADQALRSMAGKPILNGRDSVRKVLETFQERGGEWAKIATQYYGPVIENFTCDKTIYTAVEVTAGNRLFHHIVESDTVGTKILKEMNRQSLPGEVTFMPLNRLQVRDMVYPNDNNAIAMVQKLKYDAKYAKAMKYIFGKTLICRNLECATELGKQFHLDCVTLEGDQVSSKGSLTGGYFNQSRSRLEMQKTRSELMEQITTLEQELSTLRQELNKTETSINSIVSEMQRTETKQGKAKDIFDKVKADIRLMKEELASIERFRGPKERSLAQCRSSLEAMQATKEGLESELHQELMEQLSTADQGKVDELNDAIRRLTQENKEAFSARMNLEATKNKLENLLTNNLIRRKDELVQALQEISVEDRKRRLANSKADLAATEKRIKQINKELEEVERKVQAAVKNEKALKLELDKWRNKEKEAQDKMEEDAKGLEKMASKEVLLQEKIQESLDKIAALGTLPNAPELHAKYQKMSLKQLFKELEKANQHLKKYNHVNKKALDQFISFSEQKEKLYKRKEELDIGGEKIRELIETLEHRKLEAIQFTFKQVCKYFTEVFKKLVPQGRGSLIMRAANEDGQEASTDRVKADPFAGVGIKVSFTGGEGDMREMNQLSGGQKSLVALALIFAIQKCDPAPFYLFDEIDQALDAQHRKAIANMIHELSSSAQFITTTFRPELLEHAHKFYGVKFRNKVSHVECVTQEEARDFVEDSATHA
;
A
#
# COMPACT_ATOMS: atom_id res chain seq x y z
N MET A 1 31.23 1.86 -6.24
CA MET A 1 29.80 1.57 -6.20
C MET A 1 29.34 1.36 -7.64
N HIS A 2 28.58 0.32 -7.94
CA HIS A 2 27.97 0.12 -9.28
C HIS A 2 26.65 -0.64 -9.17
N ILE A 3 25.83 -0.62 -10.23
CA ILE A 3 24.59 -1.40 -10.30
C ILE A 3 24.98 -2.85 -10.57
N LYS A 4 24.77 -3.73 -9.59
CA LYS A 4 25.02 -5.15 -9.74
C LYS A 4 23.88 -5.84 -10.49
N GLN A 5 22.64 -5.53 -10.13
CA GLN A 5 21.46 -6.22 -10.66
C GLN A 5 20.20 -5.37 -10.56
N VAL A 6 19.24 -5.59 -11.46
CA VAL A 6 17.92 -4.94 -11.46
C VAL A 6 16.83 -6.01 -11.54
N ILE A 7 15.82 -5.88 -10.67
CA ILE A 7 14.65 -6.76 -10.60
C ILE A 7 13.40 -5.91 -10.87
N ILE A 8 12.59 -6.33 -11.83
CA ILE A 8 11.40 -5.59 -12.28
C ILE A 8 10.20 -6.51 -12.22
N GLN A 9 9.09 -6.04 -11.65
CA GLN A 9 7.82 -6.78 -11.66
C GLN A 9 6.63 -5.83 -11.84
N GLY A 10 5.73 -6.17 -12.77
CA GLY A 10 4.47 -5.46 -12.99
C GLY A 10 4.59 -4.05 -13.59
N PHE A 11 5.78 -3.63 -14.04
CA PHE A 11 6.08 -2.28 -14.50
C PHE A 11 6.01 -2.17 -16.03
N LYS A 12 5.12 -1.31 -16.55
CA LYS A 12 4.88 -1.08 -17.98
C LYS A 12 4.76 -2.37 -18.80
N SER A 13 5.75 -2.72 -19.63
CA SER A 13 5.70 -3.93 -20.45
C SER A 13 6.22 -5.19 -19.75
N TYR A 14 6.75 -5.07 -18.53
CA TYR A 14 7.28 -6.16 -17.71
C TYR A 14 6.23 -6.66 -16.72
N ARG A 15 5.55 -7.75 -17.06
CA ARG A 15 4.47 -8.31 -16.23
C ARG A 15 4.99 -9.20 -15.11
N GLU A 16 5.78 -10.19 -15.49
CA GLU A 16 6.35 -11.17 -14.57
C GLU A 16 7.57 -10.61 -13.85
N GLN A 17 8.01 -11.26 -12.79
CA GLN A 17 9.23 -10.88 -12.10
C GLN A 17 10.42 -11.25 -12.98
N ILE A 18 11.08 -10.24 -13.54
CA ILE A 18 12.27 -10.40 -14.38
C ILE A 18 13.47 -10.02 -13.55
N VAL A 19 14.34 -11.00 -13.36
CA VAL A 19 15.63 -10.85 -12.69
C VAL A 19 16.68 -10.75 -13.80
N VAL A 20 17.20 -9.56 -14.03
CA VAL A 20 18.26 -9.37 -15.03
C VAL A 20 19.54 -9.98 -14.51
N GLU A 21 20.32 -10.68 -15.33
CA GLU A 21 21.60 -11.22 -14.92
C GLU A 21 22.58 -10.11 -14.48
N PRO A 22 23.51 -10.38 -13.54
CA PRO A 22 24.38 -9.36 -12.98
C PRO A 22 25.17 -8.59 -14.05
N PHE A 23 25.12 -7.26 -14.00
CA PHE A 23 25.85 -6.37 -14.90
C PHE A 23 27.35 -6.48 -14.70
N ASP A 24 28.11 -6.19 -15.76
CA ASP A 24 29.55 -5.98 -15.67
C ASP A 24 29.85 -4.59 -15.08
N LYS A 25 30.99 -4.46 -14.39
CA LYS A 25 31.45 -3.20 -13.79
C LYS A 25 31.82 -2.14 -14.84
N ARG A 26 32.09 -2.56 -16.08
CA ARG A 26 32.52 -1.70 -17.20
C ARG A 26 31.33 -1.36 -18.09
N HIS A 27 31.33 -1.82 -19.35
CA HIS A 27 30.35 -1.41 -20.37
C HIS A 27 29.37 -2.54 -20.70
N ASN A 28 28.08 -2.24 -20.55
CA ASN A 28 26.95 -3.13 -20.80
C ASN A 28 26.07 -2.53 -21.89
N VAL A 29 25.71 -3.33 -22.90
CA VAL A 29 24.86 -2.89 -24.01
C VAL A 29 23.53 -3.64 -23.99
N VAL A 30 22.43 -2.89 -24.13
CA VAL A 30 21.07 -3.44 -24.21
C VAL A 30 20.55 -3.25 -25.65
N VAL A 31 20.32 -4.36 -26.35
CA VAL A 31 19.82 -4.42 -27.73
C VAL A 31 18.43 -5.06 -27.81
N GLY A 32 17.73 -4.88 -28.93
CA GLY A 32 16.41 -5.46 -29.15
C GLY A 32 15.64 -4.69 -30.21
N ARG A 33 14.59 -5.29 -30.78
CA ARG A 33 13.80 -4.70 -31.87
C ARG A 33 13.10 -3.40 -31.46
N ASN A 34 12.70 -2.57 -32.44
CA ASN A 34 11.87 -1.40 -32.19
C ASN A 34 10.58 -1.81 -31.44
N GLY A 35 10.22 -1.08 -30.38
CA GLY A 35 9.03 -1.39 -29.56
C GLY A 35 9.14 -2.60 -28.62
N SER A 36 10.31 -3.25 -28.50
CA SER A 36 10.49 -4.44 -27.64
C SER A 36 10.42 -4.18 -26.12
N GLY A 37 10.52 -2.92 -25.68
CA GLY A 37 10.52 -2.53 -24.26
C GLY A 37 11.86 -2.05 -23.70
N LYS A 38 12.87 -1.80 -24.55
CA LYS A 38 14.19 -1.25 -24.14
C LYS A 38 14.08 0.06 -23.33
N SER A 39 13.36 1.05 -23.85
CA SER A 39 13.17 2.32 -23.14
C SER A 39 12.38 2.14 -21.84
N ASN A 40 11.52 1.11 -21.74
CA ASN A 40 10.84 0.77 -20.50
C ASN A 40 11.81 0.20 -19.45
N PHE A 41 12.89 -0.48 -19.86
CA PHE A 41 13.94 -0.94 -18.96
C PHE A 41 14.67 0.23 -18.31
N PHE A 42 15.08 1.22 -19.12
CA PHE A 42 15.73 2.44 -18.63
C PHE A 42 14.79 3.27 -17.77
N HIS A 43 13.51 3.36 -18.14
CA HIS A 43 12.49 3.98 -17.30
C HIS A 43 12.33 3.30 -15.95
N ALA A 44 12.52 1.98 -15.85
CA ALA A 44 12.45 1.26 -14.58
C ALA A 44 13.61 1.63 -13.65
N ILE A 45 14.83 1.69 -14.18
CA ILE A 45 16.02 2.13 -13.41
C ILE A 45 15.85 3.59 -12.99
N GLN A 46 15.40 4.45 -13.92
CA GLN A 46 15.15 5.86 -13.64
C GLN A 46 14.05 6.05 -12.58
N PHE A 47 13.01 5.20 -12.60
CA PHE A 47 11.90 5.26 -11.65
C PHE A 47 12.35 5.11 -10.20
N VAL A 48 13.42 4.35 -9.93
CA VAL A 48 13.98 4.21 -8.58
C VAL A 48 14.90 5.36 -8.22
N LEU A 49 15.71 5.84 -9.18
CA LEU A 49 16.83 6.76 -8.92
C LEU A 49 16.52 8.25 -9.09
N SER A 50 15.48 8.61 -9.85
CA SER A 50 15.21 10.00 -10.24
C SER A 50 13.95 10.56 -9.60
N ASP A 51 14.00 11.86 -9.28
CA ASP A 51 12.86 12.58 -8.71
C ASP A 51 11.73 12.93 -9.69
N GLU A 52 11.95 12.75 -11.00
CA GLU A 52 10.95 13.14 -12.03
C GLU A 52 9.62 12.39 -11.84
N PHE A 53 9.64 11.20 -11.25
CA PHE A 53 8.47 10.36 -11.00
C PHE A 53 7.77 10.66 -9.67
N SER A 54 8.14 11.73 -8.98
CA SER A 54 7.62 12.06 -7.65
C SER A 54 6.30 12.83 -7.68
N HIS A 55 6.01 13.57 -8.75
CA HIS A 55 4.80 14.39 -8.90
C HIS A 55 3.77 13.76 -9.85
N LEU A 56 3.71 12.43 -9.93
CA LEU A 56 2.80 11.73 -10.82
C LEU A 56 1.34 11.87 -10.37
N ARG A 57 0.48 12.30 -11.30
CA ARG A 57 -0.98 12.27 -11.13
C ARG A 57 -1.49 10.82 -11.05
N PRO A 58 -2.67 10.56 -10.45
CA PRO A 58 -3.20 9.20 -10.32
C PRO A 58 -3.29 8.42 -11.65
N GLU A 59 -3.67 9.10 -12.74
CA GLU A 59 -3.70 8.52 -14.10
C GLU A 59 -2.30 8.12 -14.59
N GLN A 60 -1.30 8.95 -14.33
CA GLN A 60 0.09 8.69 -14.71
C GLN A 60 0.70 7.55 -13.88
N ARG A 61 0.27 7.38 -12.62
CA ARG A 61 0.67 6.23 -11.79
C ARG A 61 0.07 4.92 -12.31
N LEU A 62 -1.18 4.96 -12.76
CA LEU A 62 -1.85 3.82 -13.36
C LEU A 62 -1.16 3.41 -14.67
N ALA A 63 -0.72 4.36 -15.49
CA ALA A 63 0.04 4.13 -16.72
C ALA A 63 1.45 3.52 -16.50
N LEU A 64 1.97 3.50 -15.27
CA LEU A 64 3.22 2.78 -14.95
C LEU A 64 3.00 1.29 -14.66
N LEU A 65 1.76 0.88 -14.38
CA LEU A 65 1.41 -0.52 -14.15
C LEU A 65 1.21 -1.24 -15.50
N HIS A 66 1.50 -2.53 -15.53
CA HIS A 66 1.31 -3.33 -16.74
C HIS A 66 -0.16 -3.48 -17.15
N GLU A 67 -0.47 -3.07 -18.38
CA GLU A 67 -1.77 -3.24 -19.03
C GLU A 67 -1.68 -4.27 -20.17
N GLY A 68 -2.02 -5.53 -19.88
CA GLY A 68 -1.94 -6.63 -20.84
C GLY A 68 -2.97 -7.72 -20.61
N THR A 69 -2.91 -8.80 -21.39
CA THR A 69 -3.87 -9.92 -21.35
C THR A 69 -3.63 -10.83 -20.14
N GLY A 70 -4.43 -10.70 -19.08
CA GLY A 70 -4.38 -11.52 -17.86
C GLY A 70 -4.93 -10.80 -16.62
N PRO A 71 -4.77 -11.35 -15.40
CA PRO A 71 -5.10 -10.65 -14.16
C PRO A 71 -4.43 -9.27 -14.09
N ARG A 72 -5.23 -8.25 -13.76
CA ARG A 72 -4.79 -6.85 -13.65
C ARG A 72 -3.75 -6.72 -12.53
N VAL A 73 -2.60 -6.13 -12.86
CA VAL A 73 -1.53 -5.86 -11.89
C VAL A 73 -1.96 -4.70 -10.97
N ILE A 74 -2.00 -4.95 -9.65
CA ILE A 74 -2.44 -3.97 -8.64
C ILE A 74 -1.28 -3.12 -8.13
N SER A 75 -0.08 -3.70 -8.12
CA SER A 75 1.16 -3.06 -7.69
C SER A 75 2.33 -3.54 -8.54
N ALA A 76 3.23 -2.62 -8.86
CA ALA A 76 4.52 -2.90 -9.49
C ALA A 76 5.64 -2.54 -8.52
N PHE A 77 6.80 -3.18 -8.67
CA PHE A 77 8.00 -2.72 -8.00
C PHE A 77 9.21 -2.86 -8.89
N VAL A 78 10.19 -2.01 -8.62
CA VAL A 78 11.52 -2.09 -9.18
C VAL A 78 12.52 -2.10 -8.02
N GLU A 79 13.43 -3.05 -8.04
CA GLU A 79 14.49 -3.21 -7.04
C GLU A 79 15.85 -3.18 -7.74
N ILE A 80 16.73 -2.31 -7.26
CA ILE A 80 18.11 -2.18 -7.73
C ILE A 80 19.03 -2.65 -6.61
N ILE A 81 19.97 -3.50 -6.97
CA ILE A 81 21.02 -4.00 -6.07
C ILE A 81 22.31 -3.28 -6.43
N PHE A 82 22.83 -2.49 -5.50
CA PHE A 82 24.12 -1.82 -5.62
C PHE A 82 25.20 -2.64 -4.91
N ASP A 83 26.36 -2.77 -5.54
CA ASP A 83 27.59 -3.17 -4.86
C ASP A 83 28.25 -1.90 -4.29
N ASN A 84 28.40 -1.84 -2.96
CA ASN A 84 28.94 -0.73 -2.19
C ASN A 84 30.33 -1.05 -1.60
N SER A 85 31.13 -1.89 -2.26
CA SER A 85 32.49 -2.26 -1.80
C SER A 85 33.44 -1.06 -1.57
N ASP A 86 33.16 0.10 -2.16
CA ASP A 86 33.92 1.35 -1.97
C ASP A 86 33.37 2.25 -0.84
N ASN A 87 32.36 1.79 -0.09
CA ASN A 87 31.70 2.52 1.01
C ASN A 87 31.28 3.95 0.65
N ARG A 88 30.90 4.18 -0.60
CA ARG A 88 30.43 5.50 -1.08
C ARG A 88 29.08 5.86 -0.49
N ILE A 89 28.24 4.85 -0.22
CA ILE A 89 27.06 4.99 0.63
C ILE A 89 27.49 4.66 2.08
N PRO A 90 27.16 5.52 3.08
CA PRO A 90 27.56 5.33 4.48
C PRO A 90 26.71 4.26 5.20
N ILE A 91 26.62 3.06 4.62
CA ILE A 91 25.96 1.89 5.17
C ILE A 91 26.97 0.74 5.13
N GLU A 92 27.25 0.14 6.30
CA GLU A 92 28.18 -0.98 6.48
C GLU A 92 27.61 -2.30 5.90
N LYS A 93 27.38 -2.34 4.59
CA LYS A 93 26.97 -3.52 3.82
C LYS A 93 27.56 -3.47 2.42
N ASP A 94 28.10 -4.59 1.98
CA ASP A 94 28.67 -4.76 0.63
C ASP A 94 27.59 -4.70 -0.46
N GLU A 95 26.37 -5.14 -0.16
CA GLU A 95 25.22 -5.07 -1.07
C GLU A 95 24.07 -4.26 -0.47
N ILE A 96 23.59 -3.29 -1.23
CA ILE A 96 22.49 -2.40 -0.85
C ILE A 96 21.31 -2.64 -1.77
N PHE A 97 20.18 -3.01 -1.18
CA PHE A 97 18.92 -3.27 -1.87
C PHE A 97 18.02 -2.03 -1.79
N LEU A 98 17.81 -1.34 -2.91
CA LEU A 98 16.90 -0.21 -3.01
C LEU A 98 15.70 -0.58 -3.87
N ARG A 99 14.53 -0.68 -3.25
CA ARG A 99 13.27 -1.07 -3.90
C ARG A 99 12.25 0.05 -3.80
N ARG A 100 11.61 0.41 -4.91
CA ARG A 100 10.46 1.32 -4.94
C ARG A 100 9.22 0.55 -5.38
N VAL A 101 8.17 0.59 -4.56
CA VAL A 101 6.89 -0.09 -4.80
C VAL A 101 5.83 0.95 -5.13
N ILE A 102 5.18 0.80 -6.28
CA ILE A 102 4.11 1.67 -6.76
C ILE A 102 2.81 0.89 -6.95
N GLY A 103 1.71 1.47 -6.48
CA GLY A 103 0.35 1.03 -6.78
C GLY A 103 -0.55 2.25 -6.96
N SER A 104 -1.82 2.04 -7.26
CA SER A 104 -2.74 3.15 -7.57
C SER A 104 -2.89 4.18 -6.44
N LYS A 105 -2.62 3.79 -5.18
CA LYS A 105 -2.72 4.67 -3.98
C LYS A 105 -1.45 4.71 -3.12
N LYS A 106 -0.44 3.88 -3.40
CA LYS A 106 0.75 3.72 -2.55
C LYS A 106 2.01 3.92 -3.38
N ASP A 107 2.96 4.70 -2.86
CA ASP A 107 4.31 4.87 -3.39
C ASP A 107 5.26 4.82 -2.19
N GLN A 108 6.08 3.78 -2.10
CA GLN A 108 6.91 3.48 -0.93
C GLN A 108 8.31 3.06 -1.34
N PHE A 109 9.31 3.59 -0.64
CA PHE A 109 10.70 3.17 -0.77
C PHE A 109 11.06 2.18 0.33
N PHE A 110 11.81 1.15 -0.05
CA PHE A 110 12.36 0.14 0.82
C PHE A 110 13.88 0.13 0.64
N LEU A 111 14.62 0.33 1.73
CA LEU A 111 16.06 0.20 1.79
C LEU A 111 16.39 -1.03 2.63
N ASN A 112 17.08 -2.01 2.05
CA ASN A 112 17.40 -3.28 2.71
C ASN A 112 16.18 -3.94 3.37
N LYS A 113 15.04 -3.95 2.64
CA LYS A 113 13.73 -4.48 3.06
C LYS A 113 13.02 -3.69 4.19
N LYS A 114 13.56 -2.55 4.63
CA LYS A 114 12.89 -1.64 5.59
C LYS A 114 12.23 -0.47 4.86
N VAL A 115 11.01 -0.13 5.23
CA VAL A 115 10.32 1.07 4.72
C VAL A 115 11.05 2.30 5.23
N VAL A 116 11.43 3.19 4.32
CA VAL A 116 12.11 4.45 4.64
C VAL A 116 11.38 5.63 4.00
N PRO A 117 11.36 6.80 4.66
CA PRO A 117 10.81 8.01 4.07
C PRO A 117 11.66 8.46 2.86
N ARG A 118 11.02 9.10 1.89
CA ARG A 118 11.66 9.55 0.65
C ARG A 118 12.85 10.50 0.91
N SER A 119 12.71 11.42 1.86
CA SER A 119 13.78 12.38 2.20
C SER A 119 15.09 11.69 2.59
N GLU A 120 15.00 10.57 3.30
CA GLU A 120 16.17 9.80 3.72
C GLU A 120 16.85 9.10 2.54
N VAL A 121 16.08 8.54 1.61
CA VAL A 121 16.61 7.95 0.37
C VAL A 121 17.29 8.99 -0.51
N LEU A 122 16.68 10.17 -0.65
CA LEU A 122 17.25 11.26 -1.44
C LEU A 122 18.57 11.76 -0.85
N ASN A 123 18.61 11.99 0.45
CA ASN A 123 19.84 12.38 1.15
C ASN A 123 20.93 11.30 1.03
N LEU A 124 20.55 10.02 1.06
CA LEU A 124 21.46 8.91 0.89
C LEU A 124 22.07 8.87 -0.52
N LEU A 125 21.25 9.04 -1.56
CA LEU A 125 21.72 9.10 -2.95
C LEU A 125 22.60 10.32 -3.20
N GLU A 126 22.24 11.48 -2.64
CA GLU A 126 23.03 12.70 -2.73
C GLU A 126 24.39 12.55 -2.03
N SER A 127 24.43 11.90 -0.86
CA SER A 127 25.69 11.56 -0.17
C SER A 127 26.60 10.62 -0.97
N ALA A 128 26.01 9.78 -1.82
CA ALA A 128 26.73 8.89 -2.72
C ALA A 128 27.23 9.58 -3.99
N GLY A 129 26.96 10.88 -4.17
CA GLY A 129 27.30 11.66 -5.36
C GLY A 129 26.31 11.50 -6.53
N LEU A 130 25.09 11.02 -6.27
CA LEU A 130 24.01 10.97 -7.25
C LEU A 130 23.08 12.16 -7.04
N SER A 131 23.24 13.22 -7.84
CA SER A 131 22.36 14.39 -7.73
C SER A 131 20.91 14.04 -8.06
N ASN A 132 20.00 14.56 -7.24
CA ASN A 132 18.56 14.28 -7.32
C ASN A 132 17.83 15.12 -8.40
N SER A 133 18.33 16.32 -8.72
CA SER A 133 17.54 17.34 -9.43
C SER A 133 17.84 17.49 -10.91
N ASN A 134 19.07 17.20 -11.34
CA ASN A 134 19.42 17.09 -12.74
C ASN A 134 20.40 15.92 -12.94
N PRO A 135 19.90 14.71 -13.23
CA PRO A 135 20.74 13.52 -13.36
C PRO A 135 21.50 13.57 -14.69
N TYR A 136 22.65 14.25 -14.72
CA TYR A 136 23.55 14.26 -15.88
C TYR A 136 24.10 12.86 -16.22
N TYR A 137 23.99 11.92 -15.26
CA TYR A 137 24.30 10.50 -15.43
C TYR A 137 23.19 9.68 -16.12
N ILE A 138 22.02 10.27 -16.41
CA ILE A 138 20.92 9.65 -17.16
C ILE A 138 20.62 10.50 -18.40
N VAL A 139 21.02 10.01 -19.57
CA VAL A 139 20.76 10.68 -20.85
C VAL A 139 19.63 9.97 -21.57
N LYS A 140 18.48 10.64 -21.66
CA LYS A 140 17.31 10.11 -22.37
C LYS A 140 17.39 10.35 -23.87
N GLN A 141 16.72 9.49 -24.63
CA GLN A 141 16.47 9.71 -26.04
C GLN A 141 15.84 11.09 -26.29
N GLY A 142 16.37 11.85 -27.25
CA GLY A 142 15.87 13.17 -27.65
C GLY A 142 16.17 14.33 -26.68
N LYS A 143 16.45 14.09 -25.39
CA LYS A 143 16.84 15.14 -24.42
C LYS A 143 18.29 15.63 -24.61
N ILE A 144 19.13 14.91 -25.35
CA ILE A 144 20.53 15.26 -25.58
C ILE A 144 20.68 16.64 -26.25
N ASN A 145 19.82 16.95 -27.21
CA ASN A 145 19.83 18.23 -27.92
C ASN A 145 19.37 19.39 -27.02
N GLN A 146 18.51 19.12 -26.03
CA GLN A 146 18.03 20.15 -25.10
C GLN A 146 19.16 20.68 -24.23
N MET A 147 20.14 19.85 -23.85
CA MET A 147 21.29 20.30 -23.06
C MET A 147 22.20 21.27 -23.84
N ALA A 148 22.34 21.08 -25.16
CA ALA A 148 23.08 22.00 -26.02
C ALA A 148 22.31 23.29 -26.34
N ILE A 149 20.98 23.21 -26.49
CA ILE A 149 20.09 24.34 -26.84
C ILE A 149 19.63 25.10 -25.58
N ALA A 150 19.82 24.55 -24.38
CA ALA A 150 19.44 25.17 -23.12
C ALA A 150 20.02 26.59 -23.01
N PRO A 151 19.26 27.56 -22.47
CA PRO A 151 19.75 28.92 -22.30
C PRO A 151 21.00 28.93 -21.39
N ASP A 152 21.86 29.92 -21.58
CA ASP A 152 23.14 30.05 -20.86
C ASP A 152 22.97 30.01 -19.33
N SER A 153 21.85 30.52 -18.82
CA SER A 153 21.47 30.49 -17.39
C SER A 153 21.17 29.07 -16.87
N HIS A 154 20.57 28.22 -17.69
CA HIS A 154 20.30 26.83 -17.35
C HIS A 154 21.60 26.00 -17.35
N ARG A 155 22.53 26.28 -18.27
CA ARG A 155 23.88 25.69 -18.25
C ARG A 155 24.69 26.11 -17.02
N LEU A 156 24.56 27.36 -16.59
CA LEU A 156 25.15 27.82 -15.33
C LEU A 156 24.53 27.09 -14.13
N LYS A 157 23.21 26.87 -14.13
CA LYS A 157 22.52 26.09 -13.09
C LYS A 157 23.04 24.66 -13.01
N LEU A 158 23.27 24.00 -14.15
CA LEU A 158 23.87 22.67 -14.21
C LEU A 158 25.30 22.67 -13.62
N LEU A 159 26.13 23.66 -13.96
CA LEU A 159 27.48 23.79 -13.39
C LEU A 159 27.47 24.03 -11.87
N ARG A 160 26.53 24.83 -11.36
CA ARG A 160 26.33 25.03 -9.91
C ARG A 160 25.97 23.72 -9.20
N GLU A 161 25.17 22.88 -9.86
CA GLU A 161 24.79 21.58 -9.34
C GLU A 161 25.97 20.61 -9.30
N VAL A 162 26.80 20.57 -10.35
CA VAL A 162 28.06 19.78 -10.36
C VAL A 162 29.05 20.30 -9.31
N ALA A 163 29.05 21.60 -9.03
CA ALA A 163 29.84 22.20 -7.95
C ALA A 163 29.24 21.94 -6.54
N GLY A 164 28.07 21.32 -6.43
CA GLY A 164 27.40 21.02 -5.16
C GLY A 164 26.91 22.24 -4.39
N THR A 165 26.75 23.40 -5.04
CA THR A 165 26.49 24.68 -4.34
C THR A 165 25.01 24.91 -4.00
N ARG A 166 24.11 23.99 -4.36
CA ARG A 166 22.65 24.19 -4.17
C ARG A 166 22.19 24.02 -2.73
N VAL A 167 22.66 22.96 -2.05
CA VAL A 167 22.37 22.75 -0.61
C VAL A 167 22.85 23.95 0.21
N TYR A 168 23.94 24.58 -0.24
CA TYR A 168 24.42 25.84 0.33
C TYR A 168 23.43 27.00 0.10
N ASP A 169 22.97 27.23 -1.13
CA ASP A 169 22.04 28.32 -1.42
C ASP A 169 20.71 28.17 -0.64
N GLU A 170 20.19 26.94 -0.51
CA GLU A 170 19.00 26.64 0.31
C GLU A 170 19.23 26.95 1.81
N ARG A 171 20.35 26.46 2.39
CA ARG A 171 20.69 26.75 3.80
C ARG A 171 21.00 28.22 4.04
N ARG A 172 21.53 28.93 3.04
CA ARG A 172 21.78 30.36 3.10
C ARG A 172 20.47 31.13 3.18
N GLU A 173 19.47 30.80 2.36
CA GLU A 173 18.17 31.49 2.37
C GLU A 173 17.45 31.32 3.71
N GLU A 174 17.51 30.11 4.29
CA GLU A 174 17.05 29.86 5.66
C GLU A 174 17.82 30.71 6.69
N SER A 175 19.15 30.76 6.59
CA SER A 175 20.02 31.54 7.50
C SER A 175 19.78 33.06 7.39
N VAL A 176 19.53 33.58 6.19
CA VAL A 176 19.17 34.98 5.94
C VAL A 176 17.82 35.33 6.55
N THR A 177 16.87 34.41 6.49
CA THR A 177 15.55 34.57 7.13
C THR A 177 15.70 34.68 8.65
N ILE A 178 16.50 33.80 9.26
CA ILE A 178 16.82 33.86 10.69
C ILE A 178 17.56 35.17 11.04
N LEU A 179 18.51 35.61 10.21
CA LEU A 179 19.23 36.87 10.42
C LEU A 179 18.29 38.09 10.40
N LYS A 180 17.31 38.11 9.49
CA LYS A 180 16.28 39.15 9.44
C LYS A 180 15.44 39.21 10.72
N GLU A 181 15.09 38.05 11.29
CA GLU A 181 14.42 37.99 12.60
C GLU A 181 15.30 38.50 13.75
N THR A 182 16.61 38.25 13.71
CA THR A 182 17.55 38.78 14.73
C THR A 182 17.72 40.29 14.65
N VAL A 183 17.79 40.87 13.46
CA VAL A 183 17.87 42.33 13.26
C VAL A 183 16.65 43.03 13.86
N GLY A 184 15.45 42.49 13.63
CA GLY A 184 14.22 43.03 14.23
C GLY A 184 14.17 42.92 15.77
N LYS A 185 14.95 42.02 16.38
CA LYS A 185 15.11 41.96 17.85
C LYS A 185 16.11 43.00 18.37
N VAL A 186 17.21 43.24 17.65
CA VAL A 186 18.22 44.28 18.00
C VAL A 186 17.63 45.69 17.92
N GLU A 187 16.79 45.95 16.91
CA GLU A 187 16.09 47.24 16.76
C GLU A 187 15.22 47.56 17.98
N LYS A 188 14.46 46.58 18.47
CA LYS A 188 13.68 46.73 19.71
C LYS A 188 14.56 47.00 20.94
N ILE A 189 15.73 46.35 21.04
CA ILE A 189 16.68 46.59 22.14
C ILE A 189 17.24 48.02 22.10
N ASN A 190 17.50 48.57 20.90
CA ASN A 190 17.97 49.94 20.73
C ASN A 190 16.91 50.98 21.17
N GLU A 191 15.65 50.76 20.83
CA GLU A 191 14.53 51.59 21.29
C GLU A 191 14.44 51.62 22.84
N PHE A 192 14.61 50.46 23.48
CA PHE A 192 14.67 50.38 24.95
C PHE A 192 15.90 51.07 25.55
N LEU A 193 17.07 50.96 24.93
CA LEU A 193 18.30 51.63 25.40
C LEU A 193 18.17 53.15 25.34
N GLN A 194 17.61 53.70 24.26
CA GLN A 194 17.39 55.14 24.11
C GLN A 194 16.45 55.68 25.20
N THR A 195 15.40 54.92 25.52
CA THR A 195 14.47 55.24 26.60
C THR A 195 15.17 55.27 27.98
N ILE A 196 16.12 54.37 28.23
CA ILE A 196 16.89 54.33 29.48
C ILE A 196 17.88 55.51 29.58
N GLU A 197 18.50 55.91 28.47
CA GLU A 197 19.44 57.05 28.45
C GLU A 197 18.76 58.39 28.74
N GLU A 198 17.59 58.64 28.16
CA GLU A 198 16.77 59.80 28.48
C GLU A 198 16.35 59.81 29.96
N ARG A 199 16.12 58.63 30.53
CA ARG A 199 15.78 58.49 31.96
C ARG A 199 16.97 58.75 32.89
N LEU A 200 18.19 58.38 32.51
CA LEU A 200 19.39 58.65 33.30
C LEU A 200 19.74 60.15 33.34
N LYS A 201 19.54 60.87 32.24
CA LYS A 201 19.79 62.32 32.18
C LYS A 201 18.83 63.12 33.07
N THR A 202 17.56 62.73 33.10
CA THR A 202 16.55 63.34 33.99
C THR A 202 16.85 63.06 35.46
N LEU A 203 17.37 61.88 35.80
CA LEU A 203 17.77 61.52 37.17
C LEU A 203 18.95 62.35 37.72
N GLU A 204 19.83 62.85 36.85
CA GLU A 204 20.99 63.66 37.26
C GLU A 204 20.59 65.09 37.66
N GLU A 205 19.62 65.69 36.96
CA GLU A 205 19.05 67.00 37.32
C GLU A 205 18.26 66.93 38.64
N GLU A 206 17.51 65.85 38.86
CA GLU A 206 16.74 65.60 40.09
C GLU A 206 17.63 65.50 41.36
N LYS A 207 18.93 65.21 41.21
CA LYS A 207 19.89 65.13 42.32
C LYS A 207 20.24 66.51 42.90
N GLU A 208 20.34 67.55 42.09
CA GLU A 208 20.67 68.91 42.56
C GLU A 208 19.49 69.55 43.30
N GLU A 209 18.26 69.29 42.85
CA GLU A 209 17.04 69.77 43.50
C GLU A 209 16.87 69.19 44.94
N LEU A 210 17.48 68.04 45.23
CA LEU A 210 17.45 67.35 46.54
C LEU A 210 18.12 68.13 47.67
N LYS A 211 19.02 69.05 47.32
CA LYS A 211 19.75 69.85 48.30
C LYS A 211 18.94 71.03 48.84
N GLU A 212 18.17 71.70 47.98
CA GLU A 212 17.26 72.80 48.37
C GLU A 212 16.02 72.30 49.12
N TYR A 213 15.56 71.09 48.78
CA TYR A 213 14.48 70.40 49.49
C TYR A 213 14.76 70.25 51.01
N GLN A 214 15.99 69.92 51.42
CA GLN A 214 16.33 69.68 52.83
C GLN A 214 16.24 70.92 53.74
N LYS A 215 16.35 72.14 53.20
CA LYS A 215 16.25 73.40 53.96
C LYS A 215 14.81 73.70 54.38
N TRP A 216 13.88 73.57 53.44
CA TRP A 216 12.46 73.80 53.70
C TRP A 216 11.81 72.63 54.43
N ASP A 217 12.37 71.44 54.29
CA ASP A 217 11.96 70.24 55.03
C ASP A 217 12.10 70.42 56.56
N ARG A 218 13.07 71.22 57.05
CA ARG A 218 13.20 71.53 58.49
C ARG A 218 12.06 72.38 59.05
N ALA A 219 11.58 73.35 58.28
CA ALA A 219 10.43 74.18 58.66
C ALA A 219 9.10 73.39 58.56
N ARG A 220 9.00 72.52 57.56
CA ARG A 220 7.91 71.54 57.41
C ARG A 220 7.77 70.65 58.64
N ARG A 221 8.87 70.06 59.12
CA ARG A 221 8.88 69.13 60.27
C ARG A 221 8.24 69.69 61.55
N VAL A 222 8.45 70.98 61.87
CA VAL A 222 7.87 71.61 63.07
C VAL A 222 6.35 71.86 62.93
N LEU A 223 5.89 72.21 61.73
CA LEU A 223 4.46 72.37 61.42
C LEU A 223 3.74 71.02 61.33
N GLU A 224 4.42 70.01 60.79
CA GLU A 224 3.95 68.64 60.67
C GLU A 224 3.71 68.00 62.03
N PHE A 225 4.55 68.24 63.03
CA PHE A 225 4.33 67.72 64.39
C PHE A 225 2.94 68.07 64.93
N ILE A 226 2.56 69.34 64.82
CA ILE A 226 1.30 69.87 65.38
C ILE A 226 0.08 69.43 64.54
N ILE A 227 0.27 69.25 63.23
CA ILE A 227 -0.78 68.76 62.31
C ILE A 227 -0.98 67.24 62.48
N HIS A 228 0.08 66.46 62.61
CA HIS A 228 -0.02 65.01 62.79
C HIS A 228 -0.65 64.62 64.13
N ASP A 229 -0.45 65.41 65.19
CA ASP A 229 -1.13 65.18 66.48
C ASP A 229 -2.66 65.38 66.38
N THR A 230 -3.11 66.27 65.50
CA THR A 230 -4.54 66.50 65.25
C THR A 230 -5.12 65.49 64.25
N GLU A 231 -4.37 65.11 63.20
CA GLU A 231 -4.74 64.06 62.24
C GLU A 231 -4.79 62.67 62.88
N HIS A 232 -3.87 62.36 63.81
CA HIS A 232 -3.85 61.10 64.56
C HIS A 232 -5.21 60.84 65.23
N ARG A 233 -5.78 61.87 65.88
CA ARG A 233 -7.08 61.80 66.55
C ARG A 233 -8.26 61.60 65.58
N GLU A 234 -8.19 62.16 64.37
CA GLU A 234 -9.24 62.03 63.36
C GLU A 234 -9.19 60.67 62.64
N ASN A 235 -7.99 60.19 62.30
CA ASN A 235 -7.79 58.90 61.63
C ASN A 235 -8.22 57.72 62.51
N LYS A 236 -8.02 57.83 63.83
CA LYS A 236 -8.49 56.83 64.80
C LYS A 236 -10.01 56.63 64.74
N ARG A 237 -10.77 57.72 64.57
CA ARG A 237 -12.24 57.65 64.43
C ARG A 237 -12.69 57.03 63.10
N LYS A 238 -11.97 57.29 62.01
CA LYS A 238 -12.26 56.71 60.67
C LYS A 238 -11.96 55.21 60.61
N LEU A 239 -10.96 54.75 61.38
CA LEU A 239 -10.64 53.33 61.49
C LEU A 239 -11.81 52.52 62.09
N GLU A 240 -12.43 53.04 63.16
CA GLU A 240 -13.59 52.39 63.82
C GLU A 240 -14.82 52.27 62.90
N GLU A 241 -15.00 53.18 61.94
CA GLU A 241 -16.08 53.12 60.93
C GLU A 241 -15.79 52.08 59.83
N LEU A 242 -14.52 51.94 59.42
CA LEU A 242 -14.07 50.96 58.41
C LEU A 242 -14.15 49.51 58.93
N GLU A 243 -13.82 49.29 60.21
CA GLU A 243 -13.96 47.98 60.87
C GLU A 243 -15.41 47.48 60.85
N LYS A 244 -16.40 48.37 61.00
CA LYS A 244 -17.83 48.02 60.90
C LYS A 244 -18.25 47.64 59.47
N MET A 245 -17.71 48.31 58.44
CA MET A 245 -17.99 48.00 57.03
C MET A 245 -17.39 46.64 56.62
N ARG A 246 -16.17 46.33 57.08
CA ARG A 246 -15.48 45.05 56.82
C ARG A 246 -16.27 43.85 57.36
N SER A 247 -16.94 44.01 58.51
CA SER A 247 -17.79 42.96 59.08
C SER A 247 -19.00 42.62 58.20
N ASN A 248 -19.47 43.52 57.34
CA ASN A 248 -20.60 43.27 56.44
C ASN A 248 -20.17 42.59 55.13
N SER A 249 -19.03 42.98 54.54
CA SER A 249 -18.49 42.36 53.32
C SER A 249 -18.11 40.88 53.49
N GLY A 250 -17.79 40.43 54.71
CA GLY A 250 -17.53 39.00 54.98
C GLY A 250 -18.73 38.07 54.67
N LYS A 251 -19.97 38.58 54.72
CA LYS A 251 -21.18 37.81 54.34
C LYS A 251 -21.37 37.74 52.83
N GLU A 252 -21.00 38.79 52.10
CA GLU A 252 -21.07 38.84 50.63
C GLU A 252 -20.02 37.93 50.00
N GLN A 253 -18.81 37.88 50.57
CA GLN A 253 -17.74 36.99 50.12
C GLN A 253 -18.11 35.50 50.25
N GLN A 254 -18.81 35.12 51.33
CA GLN A 254 -19.32 33.75 51.49
C GLN A 254 -20.39 33.41 50.45
N HIS A 255 -21.29 34.36 50.13
CA HIS A 255 -22.31 34.16 49.12
C HIS A 255 -21.72 33.94 47.71
N TYR A 256 -20.73 34.73 47.31
CA TYR A 256 -20.05 34.54 46.01
C TYR A 256 -19.22 33.25 45.96
N ALA A 257 -18.59 32.85 47.07
CA ALA A 257 -17.84 31.60 47.15
C ALA A 257 -18.76 30.37 46.96
N ASP A 258 -19.97 30.39 47.52
CA ASP A 258 -20.96 29.33 47.31
C ASP A 258 -21.45 29.28 45.86
N MET A 259 -21.68 30.44 45.21
CA MET A 259 -22.05 30.51 43.78
C MET A 259 -20.95 29.97 42.85
N VAL A 260 -19.67 30.23 43.14
CA VAL A 260 -18.53 29.68 42.39
C VAL A 260 -18.47 28.16 42.54
N ARG A 261 -18.68 27.65 43.77
CA ARG A 261 -18.69 26.20 44.02
C ARG A 261 -19.80 25.50 43.24
N GLU A 262 -21.01 26.05 43.25
CA GLU A 262 -22.16 25.51 42.50
C GLU A 262 -21.90 25.51 40.97
N ALA A 263 -21.38 26.62 40.44
CA ALA A 263 -21.03 26.72 39.03
C ALA A 263 -19.93 25.71 38.63
N GLN A 264 -18.92 25.51 39.48
CA GLN A 264 -17.84 24.54 39.25
C GLN A 264 -18.30 23.09 39.21
N GLU A 265 -19.24 22.71 40.08
CA GLU A 265 -19.83 21.37 40.06
C GLU A 265 -20.59 21.12 38.76
N HIS A 266 -21.41 22.08 38.33
CA HIS A 266 -22.12 21.99 37.05
C HIS A 266 -21.19 22.00 35.83
N VAL A 267 -20.10 22.76 35.85
CA VAL A 267 -19.07 22.72 34.79
C VAL A 267 -18.39 21.36 34.72
N ARG A 268 -18.09 20.72 35.87
CA ARG A 268 -17.51 19.36 35.89
C ARG A 268 -18.49 18.33 35.34
N GLU A 269 -19.76 18.40 35.74
CA GLU A 269 -20.78 17.47 35.28
C GLU A 269 -21.06 17.62 33.77
N ALA A 270 -21.20 18.86 33.28
CA ALA A 270 -21.38 19.15 31.86
C ALA A 270 -20.17 18.71 31.02
N ASN A 271 -18.94 18.88 31.52
CA ASN A 271 -17.74 18.37 30.85
C ASN A 271 -17.70 16.84 30.77
N ARG A 272 -18.13 16.12 31.82
CA ARG A 272 -18.22 14.65 31.79
C ARG A 272 -19.20 14.19 30.72
N LYS A 273 -20.41 14.76 30.72
CA LYS A 273 -21.46 14.45 29.72
C LYS A 273 -21.00 14.80 28.31
N LEU A 274 -20.29 15.93 28.11
CA LEU A 274 -19.75 16.31 26.81
C LEU A 274 -18.68 15.33 26.30
N LYS A 275 -17.84 14.78 27.19
CA LYS A 275 -16.83 13.78 26.83
C LYS A 275 -17.46 12.46 26.40
N GLU A 276 -18.51 12.02 27.08
CA GLU A 276 -19.32 10.85 26.71
C GLU A 276 -20.00 11.07 25.35
N ALA A 277 -20.70 12.20 25.18
CA ALA A 277 -21.36 12.53 23.91
C ALA A 277 -20.38 12.61 22.72
N ARG A 278 -19.15 13.11 22.93
CA ARG A 278 -18.10 13.09 21.89
C ARG A 278 -17.65 11.69 21.51
N LYS A 279 -17.56 10.77 22.49
CA LYS A 279 -17.24 9.36 22.25
C LYS A 279 -18.34 8.70 21.42
N ASP A 280 -19.60 8.99 21.74
CA ASP A 280 -20.76 8.47 21.00
C ASP A 280 -20.80 9.00 19.55
N VAL A 281 -20.48 10.28 19.34
CA VAL A 281 -20.37 10.87 17.99
C VAL A 281 -19.25 10.21 17.18
N ALA A 282 -18.08 9.95 17.80
CA ALA A 282 -16.97 9.30 17.12
C ALA A 282 -17.33 7.86 16.72
N ALA A 283 -17.91 7.07 17.64
CA ALA A 283 -18.33 5.70 17.37
C ALA A 283 -19.38 5.62 16.25
N ALA A 284 -20.40 6.48 16.29
CA ALA A 284 -21.45 6.49 15.27
C ALA A 284 -20.95 6.94 13.88
N ARG A 285 -19.95 7.83 13.82
CA ARG A 285 -19.32 8.22 12.55
C ARG A 285 -18.48 7.11 11.95
N GLU A 286 -17.74 6.39 12.78
CA GLU A 286 -16.90 5.27 12.32
C GLU A 286 -17.77 4.10 11.82
N GLU A 287 -18.89 3.81 12.51
CA GLU A 287 -19.90 2.85 12.04
C GLU A 287 -20.47 3.26 10.67
N LYS A 288 -20.76 4.55 10.47
CA LYS A 288 -21.20 5.09 9.17
C LYS A 288 -20.14 4.90 8.09
N ASP A 289 -18.87 5.18 8.39
CA ASP A 289 -17.78 5.07 7.43
C ASP A 289 -17.55 3.61 7.01
N ILE A 290 -17.64 2.66 7.95
CA ILE A 290 -17.55 1.23 7.65
C ILE A 290 -18.69 0.81 6.71
N LEU A 291 -19.95 1.13 7.04
CA LEU A 291 -21.11 0.80 6.19
C LEU A 291 -21.05 1.47 4.81
N SER A 292 -20.56 2.72 4.74
CA SER A 292 -20.34 3.46 3.49
C SER A 292 -19.28 2.79 2.61
N THR A 293 -18.19 2.31 3.20
CA THR A 293 -17.18 1.56 2.43
C THR A 293 -17.71 0.21 1.93
N GLU A 294 -18.51 -0.50 2.73
CA GLU A 294 -19.16 -1.75 2.33
C GLU A 294 -20.18 -1.50 1.19
N GLN A 295 -20.98 -0.43 1.29
CA GLN A 295 -21.90 0.00 0.24
C GLN A 295 -21.16 0.31 -1.08
N GLN A 296 -20.04 1.04 -1.03
CA GLN A 296 -19.24 1.33 -2.23
C GLN A 296 -18.64 0.08 -2.87
N GLN A 297 -18.23 -0.91 -2.08
CA GLN A 297 -17.73 -2.19 -2.61
C GLN A 297 -18.83 -2.96 -3.32
N LEU A 298 -20.00 -3.10 -2.70
CA LEU A 298 -21.14 -3.79 -3.31
C LEU A 298 -21.67 -3.06 -4.54
N LEU A 299 -21.67 -1.73 -4.56
CA LEU A 299 -22.01 -0.95 -5.76
C LEU A 299 -21.06 -1.25 -6.93
N ARG A 300 -19.75 -1.35 -6.68
CA ARG A 300 -18.78 -1.73 -7.72
C ARG A 300 -19.00 -3.16 -8.21
N GLU A 301 -19.30 -4.07 -7.30
CA GLU A 301 -19.60 -5.47 -7.64
C GLU A 301 -20.88 -5.58 -8.47
N LYS A 302 -21.93 -4.84 -8.07
CA LYS A 302 -23.16 -4.68 -8.84
C LYS A 302 -22.86 -4.18 -10.26
N THR A 303 -22.13 -3.08 -10.43
CA THR A 303 -21.82 -2.53 -11.77
C THR A 303 -21.01 -3.52 -12.61
N LYS A 304 -20.08 -4.26 -12.00
CA LYS A 304 -19.31 -5.30 -12.71
C LYS A 304 -20.21 -6.45 -13.18
N LEU A 305 -21.14 -6.89 -12.34
CA LEU A 305 -22.12 -7.92 -12.68
C LEU A 305 -23.09 -7.42 -13.75
N GLU A 306 -23.58 -6.18 -13.68
CA GLU A 306 -24.46 -5.59 -14.68
C GLU A 306 -23.80 -5.51 -16.06
N LEU A 307 -22.55 -5.02 -16.13
CA LEU A 307 -21.78 -4.99 -17.38
C LEU A 307 -21.55 -6.41 -17.92
N GLY A 308 -21.14 -7.35 -17.06
CA GLY A 308 -20.93 -8.74 -17.45
C GLY A 308 -22.21 -9.44 -17.91
N ILE A 309 -23.36 -9.15 -17.29
CA ILE A 309 -24.66 -9.66 -17.71
C ILE A 309 -25.04 -9.06 -19.06
N LYS A 310 -24.77 -7.77 -19.28
CA LYS A 310 -25.08 -7.12 -20.55
C LYS A 310 -24.28 -7.75 -21.69
N ASP A 311 -22.96 -7.88 -21.53
CA ASP A 311 -22.09 -8.51 -22.52
C ASP A 311 -22.51 -9.96 -22.80
N LEU A 312 -22.75 -10.76 -21.73
CA LEU A 312 -23.23 -12.14 -21.86
C LEU A 312 -24.63 -12.23 -22.48
N SER A 313 -25.50 -11.25 -22.24
CA SER A 313 -26.84 -11.22 -22.81
C SER A 313 -26.79 -10.88 -24.30
N ASP A 314 -25.96 -9.92 -24.69
CA ASP A 314 -25.76 -9.53 -26.09
C ASP A 314 -25.12 -10.70 -26.88
N ASP A 315 -24.17 -11.41 -26.27
CA ASP A 315 -23.57 -12.63 -26.83
C ASP A 315 -24.61 -13.76 -26.97
N VAL A 316 -25.44 -14.00 -25.95
CA VAL A 316 -26.48 -15.04 -25.99
C VAL A 316 -27.56 -14.72 -27.01
N ASP A 317 -27.94 -13.44 -27.18
CA ASP A 317 -28.91 -13.02 -28.20
C ASP A 317 -28.30 -13.11 -29.62
N GLY A 318 -27.03 -12.77 -29.78
CA GLY A 318 -26.29 -12.96 -31.03
C GLY A 318 -26.20 -14.43 -31.43
N ASP A 319 -25.87 -15.30 -30.47
CA ASP A 319 -25.78 -16.74 -30.66
C ASP A 319 -27.15 -17.38 -30.88
N ASN A 320 -28.20 -16.98 -30.14
CA ASN A 320 -29.57 -17.46 -30.37
C ASN A 320 -30.07 -17.10 -31.77
N LYS A 321 -29.89 -15.85 -32.23
CA LYS A 321 -30.30 -15.43 -33.59
C LYS A 321 -29.51 -16.15 -34.68
N SER A 322 -28.27 -16.55 -34.39
CA SER A 322 -27.44 -17.32 -35.31
C SER A 322 -27.86 -18.80 -35.33
N LYS A 323 -28.18 -19.36 -34.17
CA LYS A 323 -28.75 -20.70 -33.99
C LYS A 323 -30.11 -20.83 -34.69
N GLU A 324 -31.02 -19.89 -34.48
CA GLU A 324 -32.37 -19.92 -35.06
C GLU A 324 -32.35 -19.82 -36.60
N ARG A 325 -31.42 -19.00 -37.15
CA ARG A 325 -31.16 -18.96 -38.59
C ARG A 325 -30.58 -20.28 -39.12
N ALA A 326 -29.62 -20.86 -38.41
CA ALA A 326 -29.01 -22.13 -38.78
C ALA A 326 -29.99 -23.31 -38.68
N GLU A 327 -30.87 -23.32 -37.66
CA GLU A 327 -31.95 -24.30 -37.51
C GLU A 327 -32.99 -24.18 -38.63
N GLY A 328 -33.39 -22.95 -39.00
CA GLY A 328 -34.28 -22.70 -40.12
C GLY A 328 -33.70 -23.15 -41.47
N GLU A 329 -32.41 -22.88 -41.71
CA GLU A 329 -31.69 -23.42 -42.89
C GLU A 329 -31.58 -24.94 -42.85
N LEU A 330 -31.27 -25.52 -41.69
CA LEU A 330 -31.14 -26.96 -41.51
C LEU A 330 -32.47 -27.68 -41.81
N GLU A 331 -33.60 -27.16 -41.34
CA GLU A 331 -34.91 -27.76 -41.57
C GLU A 331 -35.28 -27.72 -43.06
N ARG A 332 -35.00 -26.59 -43.73
CA ARG A 332 -35.18 -26.47 -45.18
C ARG A 332 -34.28 -27.44 -45.96
N LEU A 333 -33.03 -27.58 -45.54
CA LEU A 333 -32.09 -28.56 -46.10
C LEU A 333 -32.54 -30.00 -45.88
N ARG A 334 -33.08 -30.33 -44.69
CA ARG A 334 -33.62 -31.67 -44.39
C ARG A 334 -34.79 -32.02 -45.29
N GLN A 335 -35.71 -31.09 -45.50
CA GLN A 335 -36.83 -31.29 -46.43
C GLN A 335 -36.34 -31.52 -47.88
N GLN A 336 -35.37 -30.72 -48.34
CA GLN A 336 -34.76 -30.89 -49.66
C GLN A 336 -34.01 -32.22 -49.80
N ILE A 337 -33.28 -32.64 -48.75
CA ILE A 337 -32.60 -33.94 -48.71
C ILE A 337 -33.62 -35.06 -48.79
N ALA A 338 -34.66 -35.04 -47.97
CA ALA A 338 -35.69 -36.08 -47.96
C ALA A 338 -36.43 -36.20 -49.31
N GLU A 339 -36.74 -35.07 -49.94
CA GLU A 339 -37.36 -35.06 -51.27
C GLU A 339 -36.43 -35.67 -52.33
N LYS A 340 -35.15 -35.31 -52.30
CA LYS A 340 -34.15 -35.81 -53.26
C LYS A 340 -33.73 -37.25 -52.98
N GLU A 341 -33.71 -37.69 -51.71
CA GLU A 341 -33.50 -39.08 -51.32
C GLU A 341 -34.64 -39.96 -51.83
N ARG A 342 -35.91 -39.50 -51.70
CA ARG A 342 -37.05 -40.21 -52.24
C ARG A 342 -36.99 -40.33 -53.77
N GLU A 343 -36.64 -39.23 -54.47
CA GLU A 343 -36.41 -39.28 -55.92
C GLU A 343 -35.30 -40.27 -56.29
N LEU A 344 -34.23 -40.34 -55.49
CA LEU A 344 -33.13 -41.28 -55.71
C LEU A 344 -33.54 -42.74 -55.43
N GLU A 345 -34.35 -42.97 -54.40
CA GLU A 345 -34.83 -44.28 -53.97
C GLU A 345 -35.84 -44.89 -54.95
N GLU A 346 -36.63 -44.05 -55.63
CA GLU A 346 -37.45 -44.47 -56.78
C GLU A 346 -36.63 -44.75 -58.05
N LEU A 347 -35.49 -44.07 -58.22
CA LEU A 347 -34.65 -44.16 -59.41
C LEU A 347 -33.66 -45.33 -59.36
N LYS A 348 -33.13 -45.66 -58.18
CA LYS A 348 -32.20 -46.78 -57.94
C LYS A 348 -32.68 -48.13 -58.49
N PRO A 349 -33.90 -48.61 -58.15
CA PRO A 349 -34.37 -49.91 -58.65
C PRO A 349 -34.54 -49.91 -60.17
N LYS A 350 -35.00 -48.79 -60.76
CA LYS A 350 -35.12 -48.64 -62.22
C LYS A 350 -33.76 -48.67 -62.92
N TYR A 351 -32.75 -48.05 -62.31
CA TYR A 351 -31.36 -48.11 -62.78
C TYR A 351 -30.78 -49.52 -62.66
N GLU A 352 -30.99 -50.20 -61.54
CA GLU A 352 -30.51 -51.58 -61.32
C GLU A 352 -31.18 -52.59 -62.25
N GLU A 353 -32.48 -52.44 -62.51
CA GLU A 353 -33.21 -53.25 -63.50
C GLU A 353 -32.65 -53.04 -64.91
N MET A 354 -32.49 -51.79 -65.35
CA MET A 354 -31.93 -51.49 -66.67
C MET A 354 -30.46 -51.90 -66.79
N LYS A 355 -29.68 -51.80 -65.71
CA LYS A 355 -28.29 -52.24 -65.66
C LYS A 355 -28.19 -53.77 -65.74
N SER A 356 -29.02 -54.51 -65.00
CA SER A 356 -29.08 -55.97 -65.10
C SER A 356 -29.46 -56.39 -66.53
N ARG A 357 -30.44 -55.70 -67.12
CA ARG A 357 -30.89 -55.95 -68.48
C ARG A 357 -29.82 -55.65 -69.53
N GLU A 358 -29.06 -54.57 -69.37
CA GLU A 358 -27.90 -54.26 -70.22
C GLU A 358 -26.79 -55.30 -70.05
N GLU A 359 -26.46 -55.69 -68.82
CA GLU A 359 -25.43 -56.70 -68.54
C GLU A 359 -25.81 -58.07 -69.13
N GLU A 360 -27.08 -58.47 -69.02
CA GLU A 360 -27.62 -59.68 -69.63
C GLU A 360 -27.60 -59.61 -71.15
N CYS A 361 -28.08 -58.50 -71.73
CA CYS A 361 -28.04 -58.28 -73.18
C CYS A 361 -26.60 -58.29 -73.69
N THR A 362 -25.69 -57.57 -73.06
CA THR A 362 -24.27 -57.48 -73.43
C THR A 362 -23.57 -58.83 -73.31
N ARG A 363 -23.83 -59.59 -72.24
CA ARG A 363 -23.32 -60.96 -72.06
C ARG A 363 -23.83 -61.88 -73.17
N ALA A 364 -25.14 -61.84 -73.46
CA ALA A 364 -25.74 -62.63 -74.53
C ALA A 364 -25.23 -62.22 -75.93
N LEU A 365 -25.02 -60.92 -76.15
CA LEU A 365 -24.48 -60.36 -77.40
C LEU A 365 -23.04 -60.81 -77.62
N ALA A 366 -22.19 -60.69 -76.59
CA ALA A 366 -20.80 -61.14 -76.63
C ALA A 366 -20.72 -62.65 -76.89
N LEU A 367 -21.52 -63.44 -76.18
CA LEU A 367 -21.59 -64.89 -76.38
C LEU A 367 -22.05 -65.27 -77.79
N ASN A 368 -23.09 -64.62 -78.32
CA ASN A 368 -23.61 -64.91 -79.66
C ASN A 368 -22.67 -64.43 -80.77
N GLN A 369 -22.01 -63.29 -80.61
CA GLN A 369 -20.96 -62.82 -81.51
C GLN A 369 -19.77 -63.76 -81.53
N GLN A 370 -19.36 -64.24 -80.35
CA GLN A 370 -18.26 -65.19 -80.20
C GLN A 370 -18.60 -66.53 -80.86
N LYS A 371 -19.78 -67.10 -80.60
CA LYS A 371 -20.28 -68.31 -81.27
C LYS A 371 -20.37 -68.15 -82.80
N ARG A 372 -20.79 -66.98 -83.29
CA ARG A 372 -20.79 -66.68 -84.73
C ARG A 372 -19.38 -66.61 -85.29
N GLN A 373 -18.46 -65.95 -84.59
CA GLN A 373 -17.06 -65.86 -84.99
C GLN A 373 -16.37 -67.23 -84.99
N GLU A 374 -16.73 -68.11 -84.04
CA GLU A 374 -16.29 -69.50 -84.02
C GLU A 374 -16.78 -70.27 -85.24
N LEU A 375 -18.06 -70.14 -85.62
CA LEU A 375 -18.61 -70.79 -86.82
C LEU A 375 -17.94 -70.27 -88.12
N TYR A 376 -17.63 -68.98 -88.21
CA TYR A 376 -16.83 -68.45 -89.32
C TYR A 376 -15.36 -68.90 -89.28
N ALA A 377 -14.76 -68.99 -88.08
CA ALA A 377 -13.42 -69.52 -87.93
C ALA A 377 -13.37 -71.00 -88.33
N LYS A 378 -14.42 -71.78 -88.03
CA LYS A 378 -14.59 -73.17 -88.48
C LYS A 378 -14.59 -73.28 -90.00
N GLN A 379 -15.29 -72.37 -90.69
CA GLN A 379 -15.26 -72.25 -92.16
C GLN A 379 -13.84 -71.92 -92.68
N GLY A 380 -13.13 -70.99 -92.03
CA GLY A 380 -11.76 -70.60 -92.41
C GLY A 380 -10.68 -71.66 -92.15
N ARG A 381 -10.95 -72.68 -91.31
CA ARG A 381 -9.99 -73.76 -91.03
C ARG A 381 -9.83 -74.73 -92.19
N GLY A 382 -10.85 -74.89 -93.03
CA GLY A 382 -10.79 -75.70 -94.25
C GLY A 382 -9.80 -75.14 -95.28
N THR A 383 -9.62 -73.82 -95.31
CA THR A 383 -8.63 -73.15 -96.17
C THR A 383 -7.25 -73.01 -95.52
N GLN A 384 -7.16 -73.02 -94.19
CA GLN A 384 -5.91 -72.78 -93.45
C GLN A 384 -5.09 -74.05 -93.16
N PHE A 385 -5.72 -75.22 -93.10
CA PHE A 385 -5.06 -76.49 -92.79
C PHE A 385 -5.28 -77.51 -93.92
N THR A 386 -4.21 -78.16 -94.38
CA THR A 386 -4.25 -79.18 -95.44
C THR A 386 -4.68 -80.57 -94.96
N SER A 387 -4.65 -80.82 -93.64
CA SER A 387 -5.05 -82.11 -93.05
C SER A 387 -5.77 -81.95 -91.71
N LYS A 388 -6.60 -82.95 -91.36
CA LYS A 388 -7.27 -83.05 -90.05
C LYS A 388 -6.28 -83.08 -88.89
N GLN A 389 -5.13 -83.76 -89.07
CA GLN A 389 -4.12 -83.92 -88.02
C GLN A 389 -3.42 -82.60 -87.69
N ASP A 390 -3.15 -81.75 -88.69
CA ASP A 390 -2.51 -80.45 -88.48
C ASP A 390 -3.44 -79.47 -87.77
N ARG A 391 -4.74 -79.49 -88.10
CA ARG A 391 -5.78 -78.73 -87.40
C ARG A 391 -5.92 -79.16 -85.95
N ASP A 392 -6.06 -80.46 -85.70
CA ASP A 392 -6.27 -80.99 -84.35
C ASP A 392 -5.06 -80.68 -83.44
N ARG A 393 -3.82 -80.77 -83.96
CA ARG A 393 -2.60 -80.39 -83.22
C ARG A 393 -2.54 -78.90 -82.89
N TRP A 394 -3.05 -78.04 -83.76
CA TRP A 394 -3.16 -76.59 -83.48
C TRP A 394 -4.23 -76.30 -82.42
N ILE A 395 -5.41 -76.94 -82.52
CA ILE A 395 -6.50 -76.83 -81.53
C ILE A 395 -6.01 -77.26 -80.14
N GLU A 396 -5.27 -78.37 -80.04
CA GLU A 396 -4.70 -78.84 -78.76
C GLU A 396 -3.73 -77.81 -78.13
N LYS A 397 -2.91 -77.13 -78.95
CA LYS A 397 -1.98 -76.09 -78.48
C LYS A 397 -2.73 -74.85 -77.99
N GLU A 398 -3.77 -74.42 -78.69
CA GLU A 398 -4.60 -73.28 -78.28
C GLU A 398 -5.43 -73.59 -77.03
N LEU A 399 -6.00 -74.79 -76.91
CA LEU A 399 -6.70 -75.24 -75.70
C LEU A 399 -5.77 -75.22 -74.47
N LYS A 400 -4.50 -75.57 -74.63
CA LYS A 400 -3.50 -75.51 -73.55
C LYS A 400 -3.15 -74.06 -73.16
N SER A 401 -3.07 -73.14 -74.12
CA SER A 401 -2.87 -71.71 -73.86
C SER A 401 -4.08 -71.10 -73.14
N LEU A 402 -5.28 -71.35 -73.65
CA LEU A 402 -6.54 -70.82 -73.14
C LEU A 402 -6.88 -71.35 -71.74
N SER A 403 -6.64 -72.63 -71.47
CA SER A 403 -6.82 -73.19 -70.13
C SER A 403 -5.90 -72.57 -69.07
N LYS A 404 -4.66 -72.20 -69.44
CA LYS A 404 -3.77 -71.44 -68.55
C LYS A 404 -4.32 -70.03 -68.28
N GLN A 405 -4.78 -69.33 -69.31
CA GLN A 405 -5.34 -67.98 -69.17
C GLN A 405 -6.63 -67.97 -68.32
N ILE A 406 -7.50 -68.97 -68.48
CA ILE A 406 -8.70 -69.14 -67.65
C ILE A 406 -8.31 -69.35 -66.18
N LYS A 407 -7.27 -70.15 -65.90
CA LYS A 407 -6.77 -70.37 -64.54
C LYS A 407 -6.28 -69.07 -63.89
N ASP A 408 -5.42 -68.32 -64.58
CA ASP A 408 -4.85 -67.07 -64.08
C ASP A 408 -5.96 -66.01 -63.80
N LYS A 409 -6.97 -65.93 -64.67
CA LYS A 409 -8.13 -65.05 -64.48
C LYS A 409 -9.01 -65.49 -63.30
N LYS A 410 -9.20 -66.79 -63.10
CA LYS A 410 -9.97 -67.34 -61.97
C LYS A 410 -9.30 -67.06 -60.63
N ASP A 411 -7.96 -67.16 -60.58
CA ASP A 411 -7.16 -66.80 -59.40
C ASP A 411 -7.20 -65.28 -59.11
N HIS A 412 -7.40 -64.44 -60.13
CA HIS A 412 -7.60 -63.01 -59.95
C HIS A 412 -9.01 -62.68 -59.42
N GLU A 413 -10.05 -63.37 -59.91
CA GLU A 413 -11.42 -63.24 -59.40
C GLU A 413 -11.49 -63.59 -57.91
N THR A 414 -10.85 -64.69 -57.48
CA THR A 414 -10.87 -65.12 -56.07
C THR A 414 -10.21 -64.09 -55.16
N LYS A 415 -9.06 -63.53 -55.56
CA LYS A 415 -8.36 -62.47 -54.79
C LYS A 415 -9.23 -61.23 -54.60
N LEU A 416 -9.85 -60.73 -55.67
CA LEU A 416 -10.75 -59.57 -55.60
C LEU A 416 -11.96 -59.81 -54.68
N ARG A 417 -12.49 -61.04 -54.70
CA ARG A 417 -13.61 -61.45 -53.84
C ARG A 417 -13.22 -61.50 -52.36
N ASP A 418 -12.02 -61.98 -52.05
CA ASP A 418 -11.50 -62.04 -50.69
C ASP A 418 -11.19 -60.63 -50.13
N ASP A 419 -10.66 -59.74 -50.96
CA ASP A 419 -10.44 -58.34 -50.57
C ASP A 419 -11.75 -57.60 -50.26
N LEU A 420 -12.78 -57.81 -51.07
CA LEU A 420 -14.11 -57.24 -50.82
C LEU A 420 -14.75 -57.78 -49.52
N ARG A 421 -14.53 -59.06 -49.20
CA ARG A 421 -14.97 -59.65 -47.93
C ARG A 421 -14.25 -59.03 -46.73
N ARG A 422 -12.93 -58.84 -46.83
CA ARG A 422 -12.11 -58.21 -45.77
C ARG A 422 -12.55 -56.76 -45.50
N ASP A 423 -12.79 -56.00 -46.56
CA ASP A 423 -13.26 -54.61 -46.44
C ASP A 423 -14.65 -54.55 -45.77
N ALA A 424 -15.56 -55.47 -46.12
CA ALA A 424 -16.88 -55.55 -45.49
C ALA A 424 -16.82 -55.89 -43.98
N THR A 425 -15.94 -56.82 -43.57
CA THR A 425 -15.76 -57.16 -42.15
C THR A 425 -15.16 -56.02 -41.32
N LYS A 426 -14.24 -55.23 -41.90
CA LYS A 426 -13.64 -54.08 -41.21
C LYS A 426 -14.63 -52.95 -41.01
N LEU A 427 -15.54 -52.76 -41.97
CA LEU A 427 -16.58 -51.73 -41.91
C LEU A 427 -17.51 -51.95 -40.72
N THR A 428 -18.02 -53.18 -40.56
CA THR A 428 -18.91 -53.53 -39.45
C THR A 428 -18.22 -53.47 -38.08
N GLU A 429 -16.93 -53.81 -38.00
CA GLU A 429 -16.13 -53.68 -36.78
C GLU A 429 -15.91 -52.22 -36.37
N LEU A 430 -15.60 -51.35 -37.34
CA LEU A 430 -15.43 -49.90 -37.13
C LEU A 430 -16.73 -49.23 -36.70
N GLU A 431 -17.86 -49.56 -37.34
CA GLU A 431 -19.19 -49.03 -36.96
C GLU A 431 -19.53 -49.37 -35.51
N LYS A 432 -19.31 -50.61 -35.10
CA LYS A 432 -19.58 -51.06 -33.73
C LYS A 432 -18.69 -50.34 -32.72
N ARG A 433 -17.39 -50.17 -33.02
CA ARG A 433 -16.47 -49.41 -32.17
C ARG A 433 -16.87 -47.95 -32.03
N ILE A 434 -17.33 -47.31 -33.10
CA ILE A 434 -17.82 -45.93 -33.07
C ILE A 434 -19.01 -45.83 -32.10
N GLU A 435 -19.96 -46.77 -32.15
CA GLU A 435 -21.12 -46.75 -31.27
C GLU A 435 -20.76 -46.94 -29.79
N GLU A 436 -19.87 -47.88 -29.47
CA GLU A 436 -19.37 -48.11 -28.10
C GLU A 436 -18.63 -46.88 -27.55
N THR A 437 -17.77 -46.28 -28.36
CA THR A 437 -16.99 -45.09 -28.01
C THR A 437 -17.90 -43.86 -27.80
N THR A 438 -18.99 -43.76 -28.58
CA THR A 438 -20.00 -42.70 -28.43
C THR A 438 -20.78 -42.83 -27.11
N LYS A 439 -21.07 -44.05 -26.65
CA LYS A 439 -21.71 -44.28 -25.34
C LYS A 439 -20.80 -43.87 -24.18
N GLU A 440 -19.49 -44.09 -24.30
CA GLU A 440 -18.52 -43.64 -23.29
C GLU A 440 -18.42 -42.11 -23.24
N MET A 441 -18.46 -41.43 -24.39
CA MET A 441 -18.49 -39.97 -24.47
C MET A 441 -19.67 -39.38 -23.67
N GLU A 442 -20.87 -39.95 -23.79
CA GLU A 442 -22.05 -39.46 -23.08
C GLU A 442 -21.95 -39.70 -21.56
N ARG A 443 -21.35 -40.82 -21.12
CA ARG A 443 -21.11 -41.07 -19.69
C ARG A 443 -20.19 -40.03 -19.07
N GLN A 444 -19.11 -39.66 -19.77
CA GLN A 444 -18.19 -38.64 -19.30
C GLN A 444 -18.85 -37.25 -19.25
N ARG A 445 -19.73 -36.94 -20.20
CA ARG A 445 -20.53 -35.71 -20.20
C ARG A 445 -21.41 -35.59 -18.94
N VAL A 446 -22.13 -36.66 -18.59
CA VAL A 446 -22.97 -36.69 -17.38
C VAL A 446 -22.11 -36.53 -16.10
N ALA A 447 -20.95 -37.18 -16.04
CA ALA A 447 -20.03 -37.04 -14.90
C ALA A 447 -19.51 -35.60 -14.73
N ILE A 448 -19.25 -34.88 -15.82
CA ILE A 448 -18.85 -33.46 -15.79
C ILE A 448 -19.95 -32.60 -15.16
N ASP A 449 -21.22 -32.85 -15.51
CA ASP A 449 -22.35 -32.11 -14.96
C ASP A 449 -22.58 -32.38 -13.46
N GLU A 450 -22.43 -33.62 -13.03
CA GLU A 450 -22.50 -34.01 -11.61
C GLU A 450 -21.41 -33.30 -10.78
N HIS A 451 -20.17 -33.29 -11.26
CA HIS A 451 -19.05 -32.60 -10.59
C HIS A 451 -19.24 -31.08 -10.54
N ASN A 452 -19.77 -30.48 -11.60
CA ASN A 452 -20.12 -29.05 -11.61
C ASN A 452 -21.15 -28.71 -10.52
N LYS A 453 -22.15 -29.56 -10.31
CA LYS A 453 -23.17 -29.36 -9.27
C LYS A 453 -22.57 -29.43 -7.86
N GLN A 454 -21.73 -30.45 -7.60
CA GLN A 454 -21.04 -30.61 -6.31
C GLN A 454 -20.11 -29.43 -6.01
N TYR A 455 -19.38 -28.92 -7.00
CA TYR A 455 -18.53 -27.74 -6.85
C TYR A 455 -19.34 -26.51 -6.41
N TYR A 456 -20.54 -26.33 -6.98
CA TYR A 456 -21.40 -25.20 -6.64
C TYR A 456 -21.97 -25.28 -5.22
N GLU A 457 -22.36 -26.47 -4.76
CA GLU A 457 -22.80 -26.69 -3.37
C GLU A 457 -21.68 -26.39 -2.37
N CYS A 458 -20.45 -26.82 -2.67
CA CYS A 458 -19.28 -26.50 -1.85
C CYS A 458 -18.99 -24.99 -1.84
N LYS A 459 -19.10 -24.32 -2.99
CA LYS A 459 -18.95 -22.85 -3.08
C LYS A 459 -19.95 -22.13 -2.19
N LYS A 460 -21.23 -22.53 -2.21
CA LYS A 460 -22.27 -21.94 -1.36
C LYS A 460 -21.98 -22.11 0.13
N ARG A 461 -21.53 -23.31 0.55
CA ARG A 461 -21.13 -23.57 1.94
C ARG A 461 -19.93 -22.71 2.36
N LYS A 462 -18.94 -22.55 1.49
CA LYS A 462 -17.79 -21.67 1.72
C LYS A 462 -18.23 -20.23 1.99
N ASP A 463 -19.13 -19.69 1.17
CA ASP A 463 -19.58 -18.31 1.29
C ASP A 463 -20.36 -18.05 2.60
N GLN A 464 -21.09 -19.06 3.10
CA GLN A 464 -21.76 -19.03 4.41
C GLN A 464 -20.75 -18.99 5.57
N GLU A 465 -19.79 -19.92 5.58
CA GLU A 465 -18.74 -19.97 6.61
C GLU A 465 -17.84 -18.72 6.58
N GLN A 466 -17.56 -18.18 5.39
CA GLN A 466 -16.81 -16.94 5.24
C GLN A 466 -17.55 -15.74 5.85
N SER A 467 -18.88 -15.69 5.72
CA SER A 467 -19.71 -14.66 6.35
C SER A 467 -19.68 -14.76 7.87
N ALA A 468 -19.81 -15.99 8.41
CA ALA A 468 -19.69 -16.24 9.85
C ALA A 468 -18.30 -15.85 10.40
N ARG A 469 -17.22 -16.17 9.66
CA ARG A 469 -15.85 -15.76 10.01
C ARG A 469 -15.73 -14.23 10.11
N ASN A 470 -16.31 -13.50 9.16
CA ASN A 470 -16.25 -12.03 9.16
C ASN A 470 -16.97 -11.43 10.37
N GLU A 471 -18.11 -12.00 10.79
CA GLU A 471 -18.82 -11.55 12.00
C GLU A 471 -18.03 -11.82 13.29
N LEU A 472 -17.44 -13.01 13.42
CA LEU A 472 -16.58 -13.35 14.56
C LEU A 472 -15.35 -12.44 14.62
N TRP A 473 -14.75 -12.14 13.47
CA TRP A 473 -13.59 -11.25 13.38
C TRP A 473 -13.93 -9.78 13.74
N ARG A 474 -15.13 -9.30 13.38
CA ARG A 474 -15.63 -7.98 13.83
C ARG A 474 -15.73 -7.94 15.36
N LYS A 475 -16.33 -8.97 15.97
CA LYS A 475 -16.43 -9.09 17.44
C LYS A 475 -15.04 -9.14 18.09
N GLU A 476 -14.09 -9.89 17.53
CA GLU A 476 -12.72 -9.98 18.07
C GLU A 476 -12.04 -8.61 18.07
N THR A 477 -12.19 -7.86 16.98
CA THR A 477 -11.61 -6.52 16.84
C THR A 477 -12.17 -5.57 17.90
N THR A 478 -13.48 -5.58 18.13
CA THR A 478 -14.13 -4.74 19.16
C THR A 478 -13.66 -5.09 20.57
N LEU A 479 -13.59 -6.38 20.91
CA LEU A 479 -13.12 -6.83 22.24
C LEU A 479 -11.63 -6.50 22.43
N THR A 480 -10.81 -6.67 21.40
CA THR A 480 -9.38 -6.32 21.44
C THR A 480 -9.18 -4.82 21.68
N GLN A 481 -9.98 -3.96 21.03
CA GLN A 481 -9.96 -2.53 21.27
C GLN A 481 -10.38 -2.17 22.70
N ASN A 482 -11.48 -2.75 23.20
CA ASN A 482 -11.94 -2.53 24.57
C ASN A 482 -10.86 -2.93 25.59
N LEU A 483 -10.23 -4.10 25.38
CA LEU A 483 -9.13 -4.59 26.20
C LEU A 483 -7.92 -3.64 26.14
N SER A 484 -7.56 -3.11 24.97
CA SER A 484 -6.48 -2.12 24.84
C SER A 484 -6.78 -0.83 25.63
N SER A 485 -8.03 -0.37 25.59
CA SER A 485 -8.46 0.83 26.31
C SER A 485 -8.41 0.64 27.83
N LEU A 486 -8.85 -0.51 28.33
CA LEU A 486 -8.76 -0.86 29.75
C LEU A 486 -7.31 -1.05 30.20
N LYS A 487 -6.43 -1.61 29.36
CA LYS A 487 -4.99 -1.69 29.66
C LYS A 487 -4.34 -0.31 29.73
N GLU A 488 -4.75 0.63 28.89
CA GLU A 488 -4.28 2.02 28.95
C GLU A 488 -4.77 2.72 30.23
N ASP A 489 -6.03 2.53 30.60
CA ASP A 489 -6.60 3.10 31.83
C ASP A 489 -5.98 2.47 33.09
N LEU A 490 -5.67 1.18 33.06
CA LEU A 490 -4.89 0.51 34.09
C LEU A 490 -3.47 1.11 34.20
N ALA A 491 -2.80 1.36 33.06
CA ALA A 491 -1.48 1.99 33.06
C ALA A 491 -1.51 3.41 33.63
N LYS A 492 -2.56 4.19 33.36
CA LYS A 492 -2.78 5.52 33.97
C LYS A 492 -3.00 5.40 35.48
N ALA A 493 -3.80 4.43 35.93
CA ALA A 493 -4.02 4.18 37.35
C ALA A 493 -2.71 3.77 38.06
N ASP A 494 -1.93 2.87 37.46
CA ASP A 494 -0.60 2.48 37.97
C ASP A 494 0.39 3.67 37.98
N GLN A 495 0.36 4.54 36.96
CA GLN A 495 1.19 5.75 36.92
C GLN A 495 0.79 6.78 38.00
N ALA A 496 -0.52 6.95 38.24
CA ALA A 496 -1.03 7.79 39.31
C ALA A 496 -0.55 7.27 40.67
N LEU A 497 -0.64 5.96 40.90
CA LEU A 497 -0.17 5.30 42.12
C LEU A 497 1.37 5.43 42.28
N ARG A 498 2.13 5.33 41.17
CA ARG A 498 3.60 5.61 41.11
C ARG A 498 3.98 7.01 41.53
N SER A 499 3.17 8.01 41.18
CA SER A 499 3.40 9.38 41.62
C SER A 499 3.11 9.60 43.12
N MET A 500 2.31 8.74 43.75
CA MET A 500 1.82 8.91 45.13
C MET A 500 2.60 8.09 46.17
N ALA A 501 3.00 6.86 45.85
CA ALA A 501 3.71 5.96 46.78
C ALA A 501 5.24 6.11 46.69
N GLY A 502 5.76 6.74 45.63
CA GLY A 502 7.19 6.87 45.37
C GLY A 502 7.76 5.72 44.54
N LYS A 503 8.77 6.03 43.71
CA LYS A 503 9.39 5.07 42.77
C LYS A 503 10.01 3.85 43.47
N PRO A 504 10.73 3.95 44.61
CA PRO A 504 11.37 2.79 45.25
C PRO A 504 10.39 1.70 45.72
N ILE A 505 9.25 2.10 46.29
CA ILE A 505 8.25 1.19 46.86
C ILE A 505 7.52 0.40 45.76
N LEU A 506 7.14 1.06 44.67
CA LEU A 506 6.43 0.39 43.58
C LEU A 506 7.35 -0.42 42.66
N ASN A 507 8.60 0.03 42.47
CA ASN A 507 9.61 -0.83 41.85
C ASN A 507 9.85 -2.09 42.70
N GLY A 508 9.78 -1.98 44.03
CA GLY A 508 9.84 -3.12 44.94
C GLY A 508 8.66 -4.08 44.74
N ARG A 509 7.43 -3.57 44.65
CA ARG A 509 6.22 -4.36 44.33
C ARG A 509 6.37 -5.10 43.01
N ASP A 510 6.79 -4.40 41.96
CA ASP A 510 6.93 -4.98 40.62
C ASP A 510 8.06 -6.02 40.57
N SER A 511 9.15 -5.81 41.32
CA SER A 511 10.24 -6.78 41.50
C SER A 511 9.78 -8.05 42.22
N VAL A 512 8.95 -7.93 43.25
CA VAL A 512 8.37 -9.09 43.94
C VAL A 512 7.45 -9.88 43.01
N ARG A 513 6.64 -9.20 42.18
CA ARG A 513 5.80 -9.87 41.17
C ARG A 513 6.65 -10.68 40.20
N LYS A 514 7.73 -10.10 39.67
CA LYS A 514 8.65 -10.78 38.74
C LYS A 514 9.32 -12.01 39.37
N VAL A 515 9.69 -11.92 40.65
CA VAL A 515 10.24 -13.07 41.40
C VAL A 515 9.18 -14.15 41.59
N LEU A 516 7.93 -13.78 41.87
CA LEU A 516 6.81 -14.73 42.00
C LEU A 516 6.49 -15.42 40.67
N GLU A 517 6.50 -14.70 39.55
CA GLU A 517 6.38 -15.28 38.20
C GLU A 517 7.51 -16.28 37.94
N THR A 518 8.76 -15.92 38.27
CA THR A 518 9.91 -16.82 38.16
C THR A 518 9.74 -18.08 39.01
N PHE A 519 9.15 -17.96 40.20
CA PHE A 519 8.86 -19.10 41.08
C PHE A 519 7.72 -19.99 40.57
N GLN A 520 6.72 -19.40 39.90
CA GLN A 520 5.64 -20.15 39.24
C GLN A 520 6.15 -20.90 38.02
N GLU A 521 7.00 -20.28 37.19
CA GLU A 521 7.61 -20.90 36.00
C GLU A 521 8.54 -22.07 36.34
N ARG A 522 9.30 -21.96 37.45
CA ARG A 522 10.21 -23.03 37.91
C ARG A 522 9.48 -24.29 38.42
N GLY A 523 8.19 -24.18 38.74
CA GLY A 523 7.37 -25.31 39.21
C GLY A 523 7.84 -25.93 40.55
N GLY A 524 7.10 -26.94 41.02
CA GLY A 524 7.46 -27.70 42.23
C GLY A 524 7.36 -26.91 43.54
N GLU A 525 8.36 -27.03 44.42
CA GLU A 525 8.39 -26.34 45.72
C GLU A 525 8.35 -24.81 45.60
N TRP A 526 8.85 -24.25 44.50
CA TRP A 526 8.86 -22.81 44.25
C TRP A 526 7.47 -22.25 43.94
N ALA A 527 6.63 -23.00 43.23
CA ALA A 527 5.23 -22.65 43.01
C ALA A 527 4.42 -22.70 44.33
N LYS A 528 4.77 -23.62 45.23
CA LYS A 528 4.19 -23.68 46.58
C LYS A 528 4.59 -22.44 47.40
N ILE A 529 5.82 -21.95 47.29
CA ILE A 529 6.24 -20.71 47.96
C ILE A 529 5.47 -19.49 47.42
N ALA A 530 5.19 -19.45 46.11
CA ALA A 530 4.42 -18.36 45.51
C ALA A 530 2.96 -18.30 46.01
N THR A 531 2.36 -19.43 46.39
CA THR A 531 1.00 -19.47 46.98
C THR A 531 0.95 -19.09 48.47
N GLN A 532 2.12 -19.05 49.15
CA GLN A 532 2.26 -18.62 50.55
C GLN A 532 2.53 -17.11 50.71
N TYR A 533 2.50 -16.38 49.60
CA TYR A 533 2.56 -14.93 49.54
C TYR A 533 1.14 -14.38 49.33
N TYR A 534 0.69 -13.49 50.22
CA TYR A 534 -0.69 -13.00 50.25
C TYR A 534 -0.85 -11.58 49.67
N GLY A 535 0.21 -10.98 49.15
CA GLY A 535 0.15 -9.63 48.59
C GLY A 535 0.39 -8.49 49.60
N PRO A 536 0.41 -7.24 49.12
CA PRO A 536 0.54 -6.07 49.98
C PRO A 536 -0.71 -5.84 50.84
N VAL A 537 -0.55 -5.15 51.98
CA VAL A 537 -1.66 -4.85 52.90
C VAL A 537 -2.79 -4.10 52.20
N ILE A 538 -2.49 -3.16 51.30
CA ILE A 538 -3.48 -2.36 50.55
C ILE A 538 -4.45 -3.19 49.69
N GLU A 539 -4.11 -4.43 49.35
CA GLU A 539 -4.96 -5.35 48.57
C GLU A 539 -5.83 -6.25 49.46
N ASN A 540 -5.56 -6.28 50.77
CA ASN A 540 -6.12 -7.28 51.70
C ASN A 540 -7.14 -6.72 52.71
N PHE A 541 -7.57 -5.46 52.57
CA PHE A 541 -8.67 -4.89 53.35
C PHE A 541 -9.48 -3.88 52.54
N THR A 542 -10.70 -3.59 53.00
CA THR A 542 -11.58 -2.55 52.45
C THR A 542 -12.10 -1.66 53.57
N CYS A 543 -12.39 -0.39 53.24
CA CYS A 543 -12.90 0.60 54.19
C CYS A 543 -13.83 1.61 53.49
N ASP A 544 -14.57 2.41 54.26
CA ASP A 544 -15.45 3.44 53.73
C ASP A 544 -14.67 4.70 53.31
N LYS A 545 -15.15 5.39 52.27
CA LYS A 545 -14.50 6.58 51.69
C LYS A 545 -14.27 7.70 52.71
N THR A 546 -15.15 7.81 53.71
CA THR A 546 -15.10 8.83 54.76
C THR A 546 -13.87 8.70 55.67
N ILE A 547 -13.26 7.52 55.74
CA ILE A 547 -12.11 7.23 56.62
C ILE A 547 -10.80 7.01 55.86
N TYR A 548 -10.78 7.20 54.53
CA TYR A 548 -9.56 6.98 53.73
C TYR A 548 -8.37 7.80 54.21
N THR A 549 -8.56 9.10 54.45
CA THR A 549 -7.49 9.99 54.93
C THR A 549 -6.94 9.51 56.28
N ALA A 550 -7.82 9.17 57.23
CA ALA A 550 -7.43 8.68 58.54
C ALA A 550 -6.62 7.36 58.44
N VAL A 551 -7.05 6.43 57.59
CA VAL A 551 -6.39 5.14 57.38
C VAL A 551 -5.04 5.31 56.67
N GLU A 552 -4.98 6.18 55.66
CA GLU A 552 -3.75 6.45 54.89
C GLU A 552 -2.67 7.14 55.73
N VAL A 553 -3.05 8.11 56.56
CA VAL A 553 -2.12 8.78 57.49
C VAL A 553 -1.63 7.80 58.55
N THR A 554 -2.53 6.98 59.09
CA THR A 554 -2.19 6.00 60.13
C THR A 554 -1.22 4.93 59.65
N ALA A 555 -1.44 4.38 58.45
CA ALA A 555 -0.59 3.33 57.91
C ALA A 555 0.64 3.88 57.16
N GLY A 556 0.54 5.05 56.53
CA GLY A 556 1.62 5.63 55.73
C GLY A 556 2.13 4.66 54.66
N ASN A 557 3.43 4.32 54.72
CA ASN A 557 4.03 3.36 53.79
C ASN A 557 3.78 1.89 54.16
N ARG A 558 3.24 1.61 55.35
CA ARG A 558 2.89 0.25 55.81
C ARG A 558 1.79 -0.39 54.98
N LEU A 559 1.01 0.42 54.25
CA LEU A 559 0.03 -0.07 53.26
C LEU A 559 0.67 -0.94 52.16
N PHE A 560 1.94 -0.70 51.85
CA PHE A 560 2.68 -1.43 50.81
C PHE A 560 3.52 -2.59 51.37
N HIS A 561 3.43 -2.89 52.66
CA HIS A 561 4.10 -4.05 53.24
C HIS A 561 3.44 -5.34 52.76
N HIS A 562 4.25 -6.35 52.48
CA HIS A 562 3.83 -7.61 51.89
C HIS A 562 3.52 -8.65 52.97
N ILE A 563 2.30 -9.16 53.02
CA ILE A 563 1.89 -10.20 53.97
C ILE A 563 2.36 -11.56 53.45
N VAL A 564 3.08 -12.31 54.28
CA VAL A 564 3.58 -13.65 53.95
C VAL A 564 3.29 -14.61 55.10
N GLU A 565 3.08 -15.88 54.79
CA GLU A 565 2.77 -16.90 55.79
C GLU A 565 3.89 -17.06 56.84
N SER A 566 5.15 -17.11 56.37
CA SER A 566 6.34 -17.31 57.19
C SER A 566 7.51 -16.43 56.75
N ASP A 567 8.41 -16.16 57.68
CA ASP A 567 9.68 -15.46 57.45
C ASP A 567 10.60 -16.19 56.44
N THR A 568 10.47 -17.51 56.31
CA THR A 568 11.19 -18.30 55.29
C THR A 568 10.83 -17.88 53.87
N VAL A 569 9.55 -17.60 53.62
CA VAL A 569 9.01 -17.18 52.31
C VAL A 569 9.56 -15.80 51.95
N GLY A 570 9.45 -14.84 52.88
CA GLY A 570 10.00 -13.49 52.69
C GLY A 570 11.52 -13.51 52.43
N THR A 571 12.26 -14.34 53.16
CA THR A 571 13.72 -14.49 52.97
C THR A 571 14.08 -15.07 51.61
N LYS A 572 13.32 -16.06 51.11
CA LYS A 572 13.56 -16.64 49.78
C LYS A 572 13.27 -15.64 48.67
N ILE A 573 12.19 -14.87 48.78
CA ILE A 573 11.86 -13.81 47.82
C ILE A 573 12.97 -12.74 47.79
N LEU A 574 13.45 -12.30 48.96
CA LEU A 574 14.57 -11.36 49.06
C LEU A 574 15.87 -11.89 48.44
N LYS A 575 16.21 -13.16 48.68
CA LYS A 575 17.41 -13.78 48.10
C LYS A 575 17.35 -13.81 46.58
N GLU A 576 16.21 -14.17 45.99
CA GLU A 576 16.06 -14.21 44.54
C GLU A 576 16.01 -12.79 43.94
N MET A 577 15.36 -11.84 44.62
CA MET A 577 15.35 -10.43 44.23
C MET A 577 16.76 -9.83 44.19
N ASN A 578 17.58 -10.11 45.21
CA ASN A 578 18.98 -9.68 45.27
C ASN A 578 19.86 -10.39 44.25
N ARG A 579 19.63 -11.70 44.01
CA ARG A 579 20.34 -12.46 42.98
C ARG A 579 20.12 -11.90 41.58
N GLN A 580 18.91 -11.39 41.30
CA GLN A 580 18.54 -10.79 40.02
C GLN A 580 18.85 -9.27 39.95
N SER A 581 19.44 -8.69 41.01
CA SER A 581 19.72 -7.25 41.13
C SER A 581 18.51 -6.35 40.80
N LEU A 582 17.32 -6.75 41.25
CA LEU A 582 16.08 -6.04 40.93
C LEU A 582 15.91 -4.77 41.79
N PRO A 583 15.44 -3.65 41.20
CA PRO A 583 15.34 -2.37 41.90
C PRO A 583 14.13 -2.30 42.83
N GLY A 584 14.32 -1.73 44.02
CA GLY A 584 13.23 -1.32 44.92
C GLY A 584 13.42 -1.74 46.36
N GLU A 585 12.58 -1.19 47.24
CA GLU A 585 12.57 -1.51 48.66
C GLU A 585 11.29 -2.28 48.99
N VAL A 586 11.44 -3.40 49.70
CA VAL A 586 10.32 -4.27 50.08
C VAL A 586 10.38 -4.61 51.55
N THR A 587 9.23 -4.61 52.19
CA THR A 587 9.09 -4.98 53.61
C THR A 587 8.08 -6.10 53.71
N PHE A 588 8.47 -7.22 54.32
CA PHE A 588 7.61 -8.38 54.52
C PHE A 588 7.08 -8.43 55.95
N MET A 589 5.83 -8.84 56.09
CA MET A 589 5.11 -9.04 57.35
C MET A 589 4.78 -10.52 57.53
N PRO A 590 5.70 -11.29 58.17
CA PRO A 590 5.52 -12.72 58.36
C PRO A 590 4.53 -13.01 59.50
N LEU A 591 3.41 -13.66 59.16
CA LEU A 591 2.32 -13.94 60.11
C LEU A 591 2.76 -14.79 61.31
N ASN A 592 3.78 -15.63 61.15
CA ASN A 592 4.35 -16.45 62.22
C ASN A 592 5.15 -15.66 63.27
N ARG A 593 5.69 -14.47 62.94
CA ARG A 593 6.49 -13.65 63.86
C ARG A 593 5.78 -12.39 64.39
N LEU A 594 4.66 -11.99 63.79
CA LEU A 594 3.92 -10.81 64.23
C LEU A 594 3.37 -11.00 65.65
N GLN A 595 3.87 -10.20 66.58
CA GLN A 595 3.34 -10.13 67.94
C GLN A 595 2.35 -8.96 68.03
N VAL A 596 1.14 -9.27 68.48
CA VAL A 596 0.06 -8.30 68.67
C VAL A 596 -0.35 -8.37 70.13
N ARG A 597 -0.48 -7.21 70.78
CA ARG A 597 -1.10 -7.11 72.11
C ARG A 597 -2.60 -6.89 71.92
N ASP A 598 -3.43 -7.66 72.61
CA ASP A 598 -4.86 -7.37 72.66
C ASP A 598 -5.07 -6.14 73.55
N MET A 599 -5.58 -5.07 72.95
CA MET A 599 -5.83 -3.79 73.60
C MET A 599 -7.31 -3.67 73.94
N VAL A 600 -7.61 -3.15 75.13
CA VAL A 600 -8.98 -2.80 75.52
C VAL A 600 -9.25 -1.39 75.02
N TYR A 601 -10.23 -1.25 74.13
CA TYR A 601 -10.61 0.04 73.55
C TYR A 601 -11.56 0.80 74.49
N PRO A 602 -11.38 2.12 74.68
CA PRO A 602 -12.31 2.93 75.45
C PRO A 602 -13.67 3.00 74.76
N ASN A 603 -14.75 2.89 75.55
CA ASN A 603 -16.13 2.95 75.08
C ASN A 603 -16.66 4.39 75.23
N ASP A 604 -16.05 5.31 74.47
CA ASP A 604 -16.39 6.74 74.47
C ASP A 604 -17.18 7.08 73.20
N ASN A 605 -18.22 7.92 73.30
CA ASN A 605 -19.01 8.37 72.14
C ASN A 605 -18.18 9.22 71.17
N ASN A 606 -17.04 9.76 71.60
CA ASN A 606 -16.19 10.63 70.79
C ASN A 606 -15.02 9.91 70.10
N ALA A 607 -14.86 8.59 70.30
CA ALA A 607 -13.78 7.81 69.69
C ALA A 607 -14.20 6.39 69.27
N ILE A 608 -13.71 5.96 68.11
CA ILE A 608 -14.00 4.62 67.55
C ILE A 608 -12.69 3.93 67.19
N ALA A 609 -12.56 2.65 67.53
CA ALA A 609 -11.38 1.86 67.15
C ALA A 609 -11.29 1.66 65.63
N MET A 610 -10.17 2.05 65.03
CA MET A 610 -10.00 1.99 63.57
C MET A 610 -10.17 0.57 63.02
N VAL A 611 -9.65 -0.44 63.72
CA VAL A 611 -9.74 -1.86 63.31
C VAL A 611 -11.18 -2.35 63.14
N GLN A 612 -12.13 -1.82 63.90
CA GLN A 612 -13.54 -2.25 63.82
C GLN A 612 -14.25 -1.74 62.57
N LYS A 613 -13.73 -0.69 61.92
CA LYS A 613 -14.28 -0.11 60.68
C LYS A 613 -13.62 -0.65 59.41
N LEU A 614 -12.58 -1.48 59.53
CA LEU A 614 -11.92 -2.13 58.40
C LEU A 614 -12.51 -3.53 58.18
N LYS A 615 -12.82 -3.87 56.93
CA LYS A 615 -13.24 -5.22 56.53
C LYS A 615 -12.06 -5.99 55.96
N TYR A 616 -11.70 -7.11 56.57
CA TYR A 616 -10.56 -7.97 56.17
C TYR A 616 -10.81 -9.43 56.56
N ASP A 617 -10.11 -10.37 55.93
CA ASP A 617 -10.16 -11.81 56.25
C ASP A 617 -9.49 -12.09 57.60
N ALA A 618 -10.09 -12.96 58.42
CA ALA A 618 -9.58 -13.40 59.71
C ALA A 618 -8.14 -13.94 59.64
N LYS A 619 -7.70 -14.50 58.51
CA LYS A 619 -6.32 -14.95 58.27
C LYS A 619 -5.29 -13.82 58.44
N TYR A 620 -5.67 -12.59 58.08
CA TYR A 620 -4.79 -11.41 58.12
C TYR A 620 -4.99 -10.56 59.38
N ALA A 621 -5.83 -11.00 60.32
CA ALA A 621 -6.17 -10.24 61.52
C ALA A 621 -4.95 -9.83 62.35
N LYS A 622 -3.92 -10.68 62.43
CA LYS A 622 -2.66 -10.35 63.12
C LYS A 622 -1.93 -9.16 62.47
N ALA A 623 -1.86 -9.12 61.14
CA ALA A 623 -1.24 -8.02 60.41
C ALA A 623 -2.07 -6.73 60.54
N MET A 624 -3.39 -6.82 60.45
CA MET A 624 -4.28 -5.66 60.58
C MET A 624 -4.27 -5.08 61.98
N LYS A 625 -4.34 -5.91 63.03
CA LYS A 625 -4.21 -5.47 64.42
C LYS A 625 -2.81 -4.89 64.71
N TYR A 626 -1.75 -5.40 64.08
CA TYR A 626 -0.41 -4.83 64.25
C TYR A 626 -0.30 -3.39 63.71
N ILE A 627 -0.93 -3.11 62.56
CA ILE A 627 -0.85 -1.79 61.92
C ILE A 627 -1.85 -0.81 62.53
N PHE A 628 -3.11 -1.22 62.67
CA PHE A 628 -4.23 -0.35 63.00
C PHE A 628 -4.74 -0.52 64.44
N GLY A 629 -4.30 -1.56 65.16
CA GLY A 629 -4.84 -1.93 66.47
C GLY A 629 -4.54 -0.95 67.61
N LYS A 630 -3.57 -0.06 67.43
CA LYS A 630 -3.23 0.99 68.41
C LYS A 630 -3.91 2.34 68.12
N THR A 631 -4.74 2.42 67.07
CA THR A 631 -5.26 3.71 66.59
C THR A 631 -6.76 3.87 66.84
N LEU A 632 -7.13 5.01 67.45
CA LEU A 632 -8.51 5.48 67.62
C LEU A 632 -8.83 6.61 66.65
N ILE A 633 -10.02 6.59 66.05
CA ILE A 633 -10.56 7.69 65.25
C ILE A 633 -11.35 8.60 66.18
N CYS A 634 -10.93 9.85 66.33
CA CYS A 634 -11.54 10.85 67.21
C CYS A 634 -12.25 11.94 66.39
N ARG A 635 -13.24 12.61 66.98
CA ARG A 635 -14.01 13.66 66.29
C ARG A 635 -13.16 14.90 65.96
N ASN A 636 -12.45 15.42 66.96
CA ASN A 636 -11.67 16.66 66.89
C ASN A 636 -10.26 16.47 67.48
N LEU A 637 -9.34 17.38 67.18
CA LEU A 637 -7.95 17.35 67.67
C LEU A 637 -7.85 17.44 69.21
N GLU A 638 -8.72 18.24 69.83
CA GLU A 638 -8.78 18.38 71.30
C GLU A 638 -9.10 17.01 71.96
N CYS A 639 -10.12 16.31 71.48
CA CYS A 639 -10.44 14.96 71.95
C CYS A 639 -9.29 13.97 71.68
N ALA A 640 -8.62 14.07 70.54
CA ALA A 640 -7.49 13.21 70.18
C ALA A 640 -6.29 13.40 71.13
N THR A 641 -6.05 14.63 71.61
CA THR A 641 -4.98 14.94 72.56
C THR A 641 -5.28 14.47 73.98
N GLU A 642 -6.52 14.63 74.43
CA GLU A 642 -6.98 14.15 75.74
C GLU A 642 -6.97 12.60 75.82
N LEU A 643 -7.61 11.93 74.85
CA LEU A 643 -7.70 10.47 74.81
C LEU A 643 -6.33 9.80 74.57
N GLY A 644 -5.48 10.41 73.74
CA GLY A 644 -4.13 9.91 73.49
C GLY A 644 -3.25 9.93 74.74
N LYS A 645 -3.44 10.93 75.62
CA LYS A 645 -2.74 11.03 76.90
C LYS A 645 -3.30 10.05 77.95
N GLN A 646 -4.62 9.88 78.00
CA GLN A 646 -5.30 9.06 79.00
C GLN A 646 -5.16 7.55 78.76
N PHE A 647 -5.29 7.10 77.51
CA PHE A 647 -5.33 5.67 77.16
C PHE A 647 -4.03 5.16 76.52
N HIS A 648 -3.03 6.02 76.30
CA HIS A 648 -1.77 5.69 75.63
C HIS A 648 -1.94 5.03 74.25
N LEU A 649 -3.02 5.39 73.55
CA LEU A 649 -3.33 4.98 72.19
C LEU A 649 -3.03 6.12 71.21
N ASP A 650 -2.71 5.78 69.97
CA ASP A 650 -2.52 6.79 68.92
C ASP A 650 -3.92 7.24 68.46
N CYS A 651 -4.14 8.54 68.31
CA CYS A 651 -5.44 9.10 67.94
C CYS A 651 -5.35 9.83 66.60
N VAL A 652 -6.37 9.73 65.76
CA VAL A 652 -6.41 10.39 64.45
C VAL A 652 -7.79 11.00 64.21
N THR A 653 -7.85 12.22 63.66
CA THR A 653 -9.10 12.85 63.23
C THR A 653 -9.50 12.42 61.82
N LEU A 654 -10.75 12.67 61.42
CA LEU A 654 -11.20 12.43 60.03
C LEU A 654 -10.43 13.30 59.01
N GLU A 655 -9.94 14.45 59.45
CA GLU A 655 -9.17 15.40 58.62
C GLU A 655 -7.70 14.98 58.44
N GLY A 656 -7.22 14.02 59.24
CA GLY A 656 -5.87 13.46 59.12
C GLY A 656 -4.87 13.98 60.15
N ASP A 657 -5.31 14.73 61.17
CA ASP A 657 -4.43 15.13 62.27
C ASP A 657 -4.20 13.95 63.20
N GLN A 658 -2.92 13.66 63.44
CA GLN A 658 -2.49 12.53 64.24
C GLN A 658 -1.83 12.99 65.54
N VAL A 659 -2.28 12.40 66.66
CA VAL A 659 -1.67 12.52 67.97
C VAL A 659 -1.10 11.16 68.35
N SER A 660 0.22 11.07 68.50
CA SER A 660 0.82 9.85 69.03
C SER A 660 0.67 9.80 70.55
N SER A 661 0.47 8.59 71.07
CA SER A 661 0.64 8.20 72.47
C SER A 661 1.97 8.64 73.10
N LYS A 662 2.99 8.94 72.29
CA LYS A 662 4.30 9.46 72.72
C LYS A 662 4.39 11.00 72.73
N GLY A 663 3.31 11.70 72.40
CA GLY A 663 3.22 13.17 72.46
C GLY A 663 3.61 13.90 71.17
N SER A 664 3.88 13.21 70.05
CA SER A 664 4.11 13.86 68.76
C SER A 664 2.79 14.22 68.08
N LEU A 665 2.70 15.43 67.56
CA LEU A 665 1.58 15.92 66.74
C LEU A 665 2.02 15.98 65.28
N THR A 666 1.21 15.44 64.37
CA THR A 666 1.49 15.47 62.94
C THR A 666 0.21 15.82 62.20
N GLY A 667 0.22 16.92 61.45
CA GLY A 667 -0.95 17.42 60.72
C GLY A 667 -0.50 18.22 59.51
N GLY A 668 -1.41 18.42 58.55
CA GLY A 668 -1.13 19.12 57.30
C GLY A 668 -2.28 19.05 56.31
N TYR A 669 -2.12 19.68 55.15
CA TYR A 669 -3.14 19.64 54.10
C TYR A 669 -3.11 18.31 53.35
N PHE A 670 -4.14 17.49 53.55
CA PHE A 670 -4.33 16.22 52.83
C PHE A 670 -5.31 16.40 51.68
N ASN A 671 -4.80 16.24 50.45
CA ASN A 671 -5.64 16.34 49.28
C ASN A 671 -6.45 15.05 49.08
N GLN A 672 -7.76 15.10 49.36
CA GLN A 672 -8.69 13.97 49.19
C GLN A 672 -8.73 13.41 47.76
N SER A 673 -8.40 14.21 46.74
CA SER A 673 -8.31 13.74 45.34
C SER A 673 -7.09 12.86 45.05
N ARG A 674 -6.10 12.81 45.96
CA ARG A 674 -4.89 11.99 45.84
C ARG A 674 -4.86 10.82 46.84
N SER A 675 -6.02 10.21 47.11
CA SER A 675 -6.12 9.01 47.94
C SER A 675 -5.49 7.79 47.24
N ARG A 676 -4.58 7.11 47.94
CA ARG A 676 -3.92 5.88 47.48
C ARG A 676 -4.90 4.69 47.45
N LEU A 677 -5.83 4.63 48.39
CA LEU A 677 -6.83 3.57 48.50
C LEU A 677 -7.85 3.61 47.36
N GLU A 678 -8.33 4.80 46.99
CA GLU A 678 -9.26 4.94 45.86
C GLU A 678 -8.60 4.50 44.54
N MET A 679 -7.36 4.92 44.28
CA MET A 679 -6.63 4.54 43.07
C MET A 679 -6.36 3.03 43.01
N GLN A 680 -6.05 2.39 44.15
CA GLN A 680 -5.87 0.95 44.21
C GLN A 680 -7.19 0.20 43.96
N LYS A 681 -8.32 0.70 44.46
CA LYS A 681 -9.64 0.10 44.21
C LYS A 681 -9.99 0.14 42.72
N THR A 682 -9.84 1.29 42.08
CA THR A 682 -10.06 1.44 40.63
C THR A 682 -9.16 0.50 39.83
N ARG A 683 -7.89 0.37 40.24
CA ARG A 683 -6.94 -0.55 39.62
C ARG A 683 -7.39 -2.01 39.72
N SER A 684 -7.89 -2.46 40.87
CA SER A 684 -8.40 -3.81 41.06
C SER A 684 -9.63 -4.11 40.19
N GLU A 685 -10.59 -3.18 40.12
CA GLU A 685 -11.78 -3.31 39.27
C GLU A 685 -11.40 -3.39 37.77
N LEU A 686 -10.43 -2.58 37.33
CA LEU A 686 -9.92 -2.64 35.95
C LEU A 686 -9.21 -3.96 35.65
N MET A 687 -8.45 -4.51 36.59
CA MET A 687 -7.79 -5.81 36.41
C MET A 687 -8.81 -6.95 36.25
N GLU A 688 -9.88 -6.95 37.04
CA GLU A 688 -10.95 -7.95 36.94
C GLU A 688 -11.64 -7.90 35.57
N GLN A 689 -12.00 -6.69 35.11
CA GLN A 689 -12.59 -6.49 33.78
C GLN A 689 -11.67 -6.93 32.63
N ILE A 690 -10.37 -6.68 32.76
CA ILE A 690 -9.39 -7.14 31.76
C ILE A 690 -9.36 -8.68 31.73
N THR A 691 -9.35 -9.35 32.88
CA THR A 691 -9.33 -10.82 32.92
C THR A 691 -10.58 -11.45 32.33
N THR A 692 -11.77 -10.89 32.56
CA THR A 692 -13.01 -11.40 31.95
C THR A 692 -12.99 -11.23 30.43
N LEU A 693 -12.56 -10.06 29.94
CA LEU A 693 -12.41 -9.78 28.51
C LEU A 693 -11.35 -10.67 27.84
N GLU A 694 -10.24 -10.95 28.51
CA GLU A 694 -9.20 -11.86 28.00
C GLU A 694 -9.73 -13.30 27.82
N GLN A 695 -10.60 -13.76 28.73
CA GLN A 695 -11.28 -15.06 28.60
C GLN A 695 -12.26 -15.10 27.42
N GLU A 696 -13.11 -14.07 27.29
CA GLU A 696 -14.03 -13.95 26.15
C GLU A 696 -13.28 -13.92 24.82
N LEU A 697 -12.21 -13.13 24.72
CA LEU A 697 -11.38 -13.05 23.52
C LEU A 697 -10.72 -14.40 23.19
N SER A 698 -10.30 -15.16 24.21
CA SER A 698 -9.77 -16.52 24.02
C SER A 698 -10.81 -17.48 23.42
N THR A 699 -12.05 -17.48 23.95
CA THR A 699 -13.14 -18.32 23.41
C THR A 699 -13.47 -17.95 21.97
N LEU A 700 -13.53 -16.66 21.66
CA LEU A 700 -13.83 -16.18 20.31
C LEU A 700 -12.74 -16.55 19.30
N ARG A 701 -11.46 -16.49 19.70
CA ARG A 701 -10.34 -16.96 18.87
C ARG A 701 -10.41 -18.45 18.58
N GLN A 702 -10.87 -19.27 19.54
CA GLN A 702 -11.09 -20.69 19.30
C GLN A 702 -12.22 -20.94 18.29
N GLU A 703 -13.31 -20.18 18.36
CA GLU A 703 -14.39 -20.26 17.37
C GLU A 703 -13.91 -19.85 15.98
N LEU A 704 -13.17 -18.74 15.88
CA LEU A 704 -12.62 -18.24 14.63
C LEU A 704 -11.69 -19.27 13.96
N ASN A 705 -10.83 -19.91 14.75
CA ASN A 705 -9.99 -21.02 14.27
C ASN A 705 -10.81 -22.22 13.77
N LYS A 706 -11.90 -22.60 14.47
CA LYS A 706 -12.79 -23.68 14.00
C LYS A 706 -13.43 -23.33 12.66
N THR A 707 -13.96 -22.12 12.51
CA THR A 707 -14.54 -21.65 11.24
C THR A 707 -13.50 -21.63 10.12
N GLU A 708 -12.27 -21.20 10.39
CA GLU A 708 -11.17 -21.26 9.39
C GLU A 708 -10.82 -22.68 8.99
N THR A 709 -10.77 -23.63 9.93
CA THR A 709 -10.56 -25.05 9.59
C THR A 709 -11.69 -25.61 8.73
N SER A 710 -12.96 -25.23 9.00
CA SER A 710 -14.11 -25.59 8.16
C SER A 710 -13.96 -25.05 6.73
N ILE A 711 -13.59 -23.78 6.58
CA ILE A 711 -13.35 -23.15 5.27
C ILE A 711 -12.26 -23.90 4.50
N ASN A 712 -11.13 -24.21 5.15
CA ASN A 712 -10.04 -24.94 4.52
C ASN A 712 -10.45 -26.35 4.07
N SER A 713 -11.31 -27.03 4.83
CA SER A 713 -11.83 -28.35 4.46
C SER A 713 -12.72 -28.27 3.21
N ILE A 714 -13.61 -27.28 3.15
CA ILE A 714 -14.49 -27.04 2.00
C ILE A 714 -13.68 -26.67 0.76
N VAL A 715 -12.66 -25.81 0.89
CA VAL A 715 -11.77 -25.45 -0.22
C VAL A 715 -11.02 -26.69 -0.76
N SER A 716 -10.60 -27.60 0.13
CA SER A 716 -9.97 -28.86 -0.27
C SER A 716 -10.93 -29.77 -1.04
N GLU A 717 -12.21 -29.85 -0.62
CA GLU A 717 -13.26 -30.58 -1.35
C GLU A 717 -13.55 -29.96 -2.73
N MET A 718 -13.57 -28.63 -2.82
CA MET A 718 -13.72 -27.91 -4.09
C MET A 718 -12.60 -28.27 -5.06
N GLN A 719 -11.34 -28.22 -4.62
CA GLN A 719 -10.18 -28.51 -5.46
C GLN A 719 -10.16 -29.99 -5.93
N ARG A 720 -10.57 -30.93 -5.06
CA ARG A 720 -10.74 -32.34 -5.44
C ARG A 720 -11.80 -32.51 -6.53
N THR A 721 -12.93 -31.80 -6.41
CA THR A 721 -14.04 -31.86 -7.37
C THR A 721 -13.64 -31.26 -8.71
N GLU A 722 -12.94 -30.13 -8.71
CA GLU A 722 -12.38 -29.49 -9.92
C GLU A 722 -11.36 -30.41 -10.63
N THR A 723 -10.52 -31.12 -9.87
CA THR A 723 -9.57 -32.09 -10.46
C THR A 723 -10.29 -33.27 -11.11
N LYS A 724 -11.36 -33.78 -10.50
CA LYS A 724 -12.19 -34.85 -11.08
C LYS A 724 -12.88 -34.38 -12.36
N GLN A 725 -13.41 -33.16 -12.36
CA GLN A 725 -13.99 -32.52 -13.54
C GLN A 725 -12.96 -32.39 -14.67
N GLY A 726 -11.75 -31.91 -14.37
CA GLY A 726 -10.67 -31.81 -15.36
C GLY A 726 -10.35 -33.15 -16.01
N LYS A 727 -10.20 -34.22 -15.22
CA LYS A 727 -9.95 -35.57 -15.73
C LYS A 727 -11.08 -36.10 -16.62
N ALA A 728 -12.35 -35.91 -16.22
CA ALA A 728 -13.49 -36.33 -17.02
C ALA A 728 -13.54 -35.58 -18.36
N LYS A 729 -13.18 -34.30 -18.36
CA LYS A 729 -13.09 -33.47 -19.57
C LYS A 729 -11.96 -33.92 -20.52
N ASP A 730 -10.78 -34.22 -19.98
CA ASP A 730 -9.66 -34.72 -20.79
C ASP A 730 -9.99 -36.06 -21.47
N ILE A 731 -10.72 -36.94 -20.77
CA ILE A 731 -11.21 -38.21 -21.33
C ILE A 731 -12.24 -37.94 -22.43
N PHE A 732 -13.19 -37.03 -22.18
CA PHE A 732 -14.19 -36.63 -23.16
C PHE A 732 -13.56 -36.13 -24.47
N ASP A 733 -12.55 -35.26 -24.38
CA ASP A 733 -11.87 -34.70 -25.56
C ASP A 733 -11.07 -35.76 -26.34
N LYS A 734 -10.45 -36.73 -25.66
CA LYS A 734 -9.77 -37.88 -26.29
C LYS A 734 -10.75 -38.77 -27.05
N VAL A 735 -11.83 -39.18 -26.38
CA VAL A 735 -12.88 -40.04 -26.96
C VAL A 735 -13.50 -39.36 -28.19
N LYS A 736 -13.70 -38.04 -28.14
CA LYS A 736 -14.19 -37.25 -29.28
C LYS A 736 -13.21 -37.27 -30.47
N ALA A 737 -11.91 -37.17 -30.23
CA ALA A 737 -10.89 -37.26 -31.28
C ALA A 737 -10.84 -38.65 -31.92
N ASP A 738 -10.93 -39.70 -31.10
CA ASP A 738 -10.91 -41.10 -31.56
C ASP A 738 -12.10 -41.41 -32.47
N ILE A 739 -13.31 -40.94 -32.13
CA ILE A 739 -14.51 -41.09 -32.98
C ILE A 739 -14.30 -40.44 -34.35
N ARG A 740 -13.63 -39.28 -34.41
CA ARG A 740 -13.38 -38.57 -35.67
C ARG A 740 -12.43 -39.38 -36.57
N LEU A 741 -11.34 -39.91 -36.03
CA LEU A 741 -10.39 -40.73 -36.78
C LEU A 741 -11.04 -42.00 -37.34
N MET A 742 -11.84 -42.71 -36.53
CA MET A 742 -12.54 -43.91 -36.97
C MET A 742 -13.55 -43.62 -38.10
N LYS A 743 -14.23 -42.47 -38.07
CA LYS A 743 -15.14 -42.05 -39.15
C LYS A 743 -14.41 -41.73 -40.46
N GLU A 744 -13.22 -41.13 -40.39
CA GLU A 744 -12.39 -40.88 -41.59
C GLU A 744 -11.88 -42.19 -42.21
N GLU A 745 -11.50 -43.17 -41.39
CA GLU A 745 -11.12 -44.52 -41.86
C GLU A 745 -12.29 -45.24 -42.56
N LEU A 746 -13.49 -45.16 -41.99
CA LEU A 746 -14.70 -45.77 -42.56
C LEU A 746 -15.01 -45.20 -43.95
N ALA A 747 -14.97 -43.87 -44.10
CA ALA A 747 -15.19 -43.19 -45.37
C ALA A 747 -14.13 -43.55 -46.45
N SER A 748 -12.90 -43.84 -46.04
CA SER A 748 -11.83 -44.28 -46.94
C SER A 748 -12.12 -45.67 -47.51
N ILE A 749 -12.51 -46.63 -46.67
CA ILE A 749 -12.82 -48.01 -47.07
C ILE A 749 -13.98 -48.04 -48.07
N GLU A 750 -15.03 -47.26 -47.84
CA GLU A 750 -16.19 -47.17 -48.74
C GLU A 750 -15.81 -46.68 -50.15
N ARG A 751 -14.90 -45.71 -50.26
CA ARG A 751 -14.44 -45.18 -51.57
C ARG A 751 -13.70 -46.22 -52.42
N PHE A 752 -12.92 -47.11 -51.79
CA PHE A 752 -12.14 -48.12 -52.52
C PHE A 752 -12.94 -49.37 -52.92
N ARG A 753 -14.12 -49.58 -52.34
CA ARG A 753 -14.95 -50.76 -52.58
C ARG A 753 -15.58 -50.77 -53.99
N GLY A 754 -16.14 -49.64 -54.43
CA GLY A 754 -16.82 -49.52 -55.72
C GLY A 754 -15.95 -49.84 -56.96
N PRO A 755 -14.69 -49.39 -57.04
CA PRO A 755 -13.75 -49.80 -58.11
C PRO A 755 -13.43 -51.31 -58.11
N LYS A 756 -13.29 -51.93 -56.93
CA LYS A 756 -13.02 -53.37 -56.80
C LYS A 756 -14.20 -54.22 -57.29
N GLU A 757 -15.44 -53.81 -56.97
CA GLU A 757 -16.66 -54.47 -57.44
C GLU A 757 -16.78 -54.42 -58.98
N ARG A 758 -16.44 -53.29 -59.61
CA ARG A 758 -16.41 -53.17 -61.08
C ARG A 758 -15.36 -54.07 -61.73
N SER A 759 -14.16 -54.15 -61.15
CA SER A 759 -13.09 -55.02 -61.64
C SER A 759 -13.48 -56.51 -61.57
N LEU A 760 -14.17 -56.91 -60.50
CA LEU A 760 -14.69 -58.27 -60.34
C LEU A 760 -15.72 -58.64 -61.42
N ALA A 761 -16.66 -57.75 -61.72
CA ALA A 761 -17.67 -57.97 -62.76
C ALA A 761 -17.04 -58.14 -64.15
N GLN A 762 -16.07 -57.29 -64.50
CA GLN A 762 -15.34 -57.38 -65.76
C GLN A 762 -14.53 -58.69 -65.86
N CYS A 763 -13.94 -59.15 -64.75
CA CYS A 763 -13.19 -60.39 -64.72
C CYS A 763 -14.08 -61.62 -65.01
N ARG A 764 -15.30 -61.65 -64.45
CA ARG A 764 -16.29 -62.71 -64.71
C ARG A 764 -16.74 -62.78 -66.16
N SER A 765 -17.11 -61.64 -66.76
CA SER A 765 -17.53 -61.60 -68.16
C SER A 765 -16.40 -62.10 -69.09
N SER A 766 -15.15 -61.72 -68.81
CA SER A 766 -13.97 -62.20 -69.54
C SER A 766 -13.74 -63.71 -69.36
N LEU A 767 -14.01 -64.26 -68.17
CA LEU A 767 -13.88 -65.69 -67.88
C LEU A 767 -14.92 -66.53 -68.64
N GLU A 768 -16.18 -66.09 -68.65
CA GLU A 768 -17.26 -66.78 -69.37
C GLU A 768 -16.99 -66.80 -70.88
N ALA A 769 -16.54 -65.69 -71.46
CA ALA A 769 -16.14 -65.65 -72.86
C ALA A 769 -14.99 -66.63 -73.15
N MET A 770 -13.93 -66.66 -72.33
CA MET A 770 -12.82 -67.59 -72.51
C MET A 770 -13.23 -69.07 -72.35
N GLN A 771 -14.24 -69.36 -71.53
CA GLN A 771 -14.79 -70.71 -71.37
C GLN A 771 -15.60 -71.14 -72.60
N ALA A 772 -16.41 -70.23 -73.16
CA ALA A 772 -17.17 -70.51 -74.39
C ALA A 772 -16.25 -70.85 -75.58
N THR A 773 -15.13 -70.12 -75.77
CA THR A 773 -14.13 -70.46 -76.80
C THR A 773 -13.46 -71.81 -76.55
N LYS A 774 -13.25 -72.18 -75.28
CA LYS A 774 -12.68 -73.48 -74.93
C LYS A 774 -13.63 -74.62 -75.33
N GLU A 775 -14.91 -74.47 -75.01
CA GLU A 775 -15.96 -75.45 -75.36
C GLU A 775 -16.14 -75.57 -76.88
N GLY A 776 -16.11 -74.45 -77.61
CA GLY A 776 -16.15 -74.43 -79.08
C GLY A 776 -15.00 -75.21 -79.71
N LEU A 777 -13.76 -74.93 -79.27
CA LEU A 777 -12.56 -75.63 -79.75
C LEU A 777 -12.53 -77.12 -79.37
N GLU A 778 -13.03 -77.49 -78.19
CA GLU A 778 -13.17 -78.90 -77.76
C GLU A 778 -14.22 -79.65 -78.61
N SER A 779 -15.33 -79.00 -78.95
CA SER A 779 -16.37 -79.59 -79.79
C SER A 779 -15.93 -79.81 -81.24
N GLU A 780 -14.96 -79.04 -81.73
CA GLU A 780 -14.41 -79.14 -83.09
C GLU A 780 -13.30 -80.18 -83.22
N LEU A 781 -12.71 -80.58 -82.09
CA LEU A 781 -11.68 -81.61 -82.04
C LEU A 781 -12.24 -82.92 -82.61
N HIS A 782 -11.49 -83.56 -83.51
CA HIS A 782 -11.86 -84.83 -84.17
C HIS A 782 -13.03 -84.79 -85.17
N GLN A 783 -13.63 -83.65 -85.48
CA GLN A 783 -14.59 -83.53 -86.60
C GLN A 783 -13.89 -83.62 -87.98
N GLU A 784 -14.61 -83.92 -89.05
CA GLU A 784 -14.04 -83.87 -90.41
C GLU A 784 -13.71 -82.43 -90.84
N LEU A 785 -12.74 -82.26 -91.74
CA LEU A 785 -12.36 -80.95 -92.27
C LEU A 785 -13.32 -80.63 -93.42
N MET A 786 -14.21 -79.65 -93.24
CA MET A 786 -15.17 -79.23 -94.28
C MET A 786 -14.80 -77.84 -94.80
N GLU A 787 -14.79 -77.66 -96.12
CA GLU A 787 -14.54 -76.37 -96.79
C GLU A 787 -15.76 -75.44 -96.77
N GLN A 788 -16.96 -75.98 -96.54
CA GLN A 788 -18.21 -75.25 -96.43
C GLN A 788 -18.89 -75.59 -95.09
N LEU A 789 -19.64 -74.63 -94.53
CA LEU A 789 -20.46 -74.87 -93.34
C LEU A 789 -21.54 -75.92 -93.65
N SER A 790 -21.81 -76.80 -92.69
CA SER A 790 -22.97 -77.70 -92.73
C SER A 790 -24.26 -76.90 -92.89
N THR A 791 -25.29 -77.46 -93.53
CA THR A 791 -26.63 -76.85 -93.59
C THR A 791 -27.19 -76.53 -92.20
N ALA A 792 -26.85 -77.33 -91.19
CA ALA A 792 -27.19 -77.08 -89.79
C ALA A 792 -26.39 -75.92 -89.18
N ASP A 793 -25.10 -75.78 -89.52
CA ASP A 793 -24.26 -74.69 -89.02
C ASP A 793 -24.62 -73.36 -89.69
N GLN A 794 -24.99 -73.38 -90.98
CA GLN A 794 -25.46 -72.20 -91.71
C GLN A 794 -26.79 -71.69 -91.15
N GLY A 795 -27.75 -72.58 -90.85
CA GLY A 795 -28.99 -72.21 -90.16
C GLY A 795 -28.72 -71.61 -88.78
N LYS A 796 -27.71 -72.13 -88.06
CA LYS A 796 -27.29 -71.59 -86.75
C LYS A 796 -26.63 -70.22 -86.85
N VAL A 797 -25.87 -69.96 -87.92
CA VAL A 797 -25.31 -68.62 -88.21
C VAL A 797 -26.42 -67.61 -88.50
N ASP A 798 -27.46 -68.00 -89.24
CA ASP A 798 -28.61 -67.13 -89.53
C ASP A 798 -29.43 -66.84 -88.27
N GLU A 799 -29.71 -67.86 -87.44
CA GLU A 799 -30.32 -67.70 -86.11
C GLU A 799 -29.49 -66.78 -85.21
N LEU A 800 -28.16 -66.94 -85.18
CA LEU A 800 -27.26 -66.09 -84.42
C LEU A 800 -27.22 -64.66 -84.96
N ASN A 801 -27.30 -64.45 -86.27
CA ASN A 801 -27.35 -63.12 -86.86
C ASN A 801 -28.63 -62.37 -86.51
N ASP A 802 -29.77 -63.06 -86.52
CA ASP A 802 -31.04 -62.49 -86.10
C ASP A 802 -31.08 -62.22 -84.59
N ALA A 803 -30.55 -63.14 -83.77
CA ALA A 803 -30.40 -62.94 -82.34
C ALA A 803 -29.44 -61.79 -82.01
N ILE A 804 -28.31 -61.68 -82.71
CA ILE A 804 -27.37 -60.55 -82.56
C ILE A 804 -28.05 -59.24 -82.94
N ARG A 805 -28.80 -59.18 -84.04
CA ARG A 805 -29.52 -57.95 -84.44
C ARG A 805 -30.55 -57.52 -83.39
N ARG A 806 -31.37 -58.45 -82.89
CA ARG A 806 -32.34 -58.17 -81.81
C ARG A 806 -31.66 -57.73 -80.52
N LEU A 807 -30.68 -58.49 -80.04
CA LEU A 807 -29.92 -58.16 -78.82
C LEU A 807 -29.14 -56.85 -78.96
N THR A 808 -28.67 -56.49 -80.16
CA THR A 808 -28.01 -55.19 -80.40
C THR A 808 -28.98 -54.03 -80.26
N GLN A 809 -30.21 -54.20 -80.73
CA GLN A 809 -31.25 -53.19 -80.57
C GLN A 809 -31.69 -53.08 -79.11
N GLU A 810 -31.98 -54.20 -78.45
CA GLU A 810 -32.35 -54.24 -77.02
C GLU A 810 -31.23 -53.70 -76.13
N ASN A 811 -29.96 -54.02 -76.42
CA ASN A 811 -28.82 -53.47 -75.69
C ASN A 811 -28.69 -51.97 -75.90
N LYS A 812 -28.90 -51.46 -77.12
CA LYS A 812 -28.86 -50.02 -77.39
C LYS A 812 -29.97 -49.26 -76.65
N GLU A 813 -31.18 -49.85 -76.60
CA GLU A 813 -32.32 -49.31 -75.85
C GLU A 813 -32.03 -49.32 -74.34
N ALA A 814 -31.61 -50.47 -73.79
CA ALA A 814 -31.23 -50.62 -72.38
C ALA A 814 -30.07 -49.69 -71.99
N PHE A 815 -29.04 -49.57 -72.83
CA PHE A 815 -27.90 -48.67 -72.63
C PHE A 815 -28.32 -47.20 -72.63
N SER A 816 -29.17 -46.78 -73.57
CA SER A 816 -29.67 -45.40 -73.62
C SER A 816 -30.53 -45.05 -72.40
N ALA A 817 -31.38 -45.99 -71.96
CA ALA A 817 -32.19 -45.84 -70.76
C ALA A 817 -31.31 -45.82 -69.49
N ARG A 818 -30.36 -46.75 -69.36
CA ARG A 818 -29.39 -46.78 -68.26
C ARG A 818 -28.56 -45.50 -68.22
N MET A 819 -28.06 -45.01 -69.34
CA MET A 819 -27.21 -43.81 -69.39
C MET A 819 -27.98 -42.54 -68.97
N ASN A 820 -29.26 -42.43 -69.36
CA ASN A 820 -30.13 -41.35 -68.89
C ASN A 820 -30.45 -41.46 -67.39
N LEU A 821 -30.74 -42.68 -66.91
CA LEU A 821 -30.97 -42.96 -65.48
C LEU A 821 -29.69 -42.77 -64.65
N GLU A 822 -28.52 -43.08 -65.20
CA GLU A 822 -27.22 -42.90 -64.56
C GLU A 822 -26.83 -41.43 -64.49
N ALA A 823 -27.05 -40.66 -65.56
CA ALA A 823 -26.82 -39.22 -65.55
C ALA A 823 -27.70 -38.51 -64.52
N THR A 824 -28.98 -38.91 -64.42
CA THR A 824 -29.91 -38.37 -63.42
C THR A 824 -29.59 -38.84 -62.02
N LYS A 825 -29.26 -40.12 -61.82
CA LYS A 825 -28.78 -40.69 -60.54
C LYS A 825 -27.51 -39.99 -60.07
N ASN A 826 -26.48 -39.88 -60.92
CA ASN A 826 -25.22 -39.22 -60.56
C ASN A 826 -25.41 -37.73 -60.29
N LYS A 827 -26.34 -37.07 -61.00
CA LYS A 827 -26.68 -35.67 -60.74
C LYS A 827 -27.35 -35.52 -59.37
N LEU A 828 -28.30 -36.40 -59.03
CA LEU A 828 -28.95 -36.44 -57.73
C LEU A 828 -27.97 -36.81 -56.61
N GLU A 829 -27.17 -37.86 -56.77
CA GLU A 829 -26.14 -38.28 -55.80
C GLU A 829 -25.08 -37.21 -55.58
N ASN A 830 -24.59 -36.55 -56.62
CA ASN A 830 -23.64 -35.44 -56.44
C ASN A 830 -24.28 -34.26 -55.71
N LEU A 831 -25.54 -33.94 -56.00
CA LEU A 831 -26.26 -32.84 -55.36
C LEU A 831 -26.56 -33.16 -53.89
N LEU A 832 -26.92 -34.41 -53.59
CA LEU A 832 -27.07 -34.93 -52.24
C LEU A 832 -25.75 -34.95 -51.47
N THR A 833 -24.74 -35.64 -51.98
CA THR A 833 -23.51 -35.93 -51.23
C THR A 833 -22.59 -34.71 -51.13
N ASN A 834 -22.34 -34.02 -52.25
CA ASN A 834 -21.35 -32.93 -52.27
C ASN A 834 -21.94 -31.58 -51.84
N ASN A 835 -23.26 -31.40 -51.95
CA ASN A 835 -23.91 -30.13 -51.66
C ASN A 835 -24.80 -30.22 -50.41
N LEU A 836 -25.90 -30.96 -50.46
CA LEU A 836 -26.93 -30.91 -49.42
C LEU A 836 -26.50 -31.59 -48.11
N ILE A 837 -25.99 -32.82 -48.15
CA ILE A 837 -25.53 -33.57 -46.96
C ILE A 837 -24.31 -32.88 -46.36
N ARG A 838 -23.33 -32.50 -47.19
CA ARG A 838 -22.16 -31.75 -46.71
C ARG A 838 -22.56 -30.43 -46.04
N ARG A 839 -23.49 -29.67 -46.64
CA ARG A 839 -23.97 -28.41 -46.07
C ARG A 839 -24.79 -28.62 -44.79
N LYS A 840 -25.60 -29.68 -44.73
CA LYS A 840 -26.29 -30.13 -43.52
C LYS A 840 -25.28 -30.46 -42.43
N ASP A 841 -24.24 -31.23 -42.73
CA ASP A 841 -23.23 -31.64 -41.73
C ASP A 841 -22.41 -30.44 -41.24
N GLU A 842 -22.04 -29.51 -42.13
CA GLU A 842 -21.44 -28.22 -41.77
C GLU A 842 -22.35 -27.41 -40.83
N LEU A 843 -23.66 -27.34 -41.11
CA LEU A 843 -24.65 -26.65 -40.27
C LEU A 843 -24.89 -27.36 -38.93
N VAL A 844 -24.93 -28.70 -38.91
CA VAL A 844 -25.06 -29.50 -37.68
C VAL A 844 -23.81 -29.32 -36.81
N GLN A 845 -22.63 -29.31 -37.42
CA GLN A 845 -21.38 -29.10 -36.72
C GLN A 845 -21.29 -27.68 -36.16
N ALA A 846 -21.71 -26.67 -36.94
CA ALA A 846 -21.85 -25.30 -36.46
C ALA A 846 -22.85 -25.22 -35.29
N LEU A 847 -24.01 -25.87 -35.37
CA LEU A 847 -25.00 -25.93 -34.29
C LEU A 847 -24.49 -26.63 -33.02
N GLN A 848 -23.62 -27.63 -33.15
CA GLN A 848 -22.97 -28.31 -32.02
C GLN A 848 -21.83 -27.49 -31.41
N GLU A 849 -21.13 -26.67 -32.20
CA GLU A 849 -20.06 -25.79 -31.72
C GLU A 849 -20.58 -24.53 -31.03
N ILE A 850 -21.79 -24.07 -31.37
CA ILE A 850 -22.43 -22.94 -30.67
C ILE A 850 -22.87 -23.42 -29.27
N SER A 851 -21.98 -23.29 -28.29
CA SER A 851 -22.23 -23.54 -26.86
C SER A 851 -23.14 -22.47 -26.23
N VAL A 852 -24.40 -22.43 -26.68
CA VAL A 852 -25.43 -21.51 -26.14
C VAL A 852 -25.78 -21.88 -24.69
N GLU A 853 -25.74 -23.17 -24.36
CA GLU A 853 -26.20 -23.68 -23.06
C GLU A 853 -25.27 -23.28 -21.91
N ASP A 854 -23.94 -23.36 -22.11
CA ASP A 854 -22.98 -22.90 -21.08
C ASP A 854 -23.08 -21.40 -20.85
N ARG A 855 -23.24 -20.61 -21.93
CA ARG A 855 -23.39 -19.15 -21.84
C ARG A 855 -24.71 -18.75 -21.21
N LYS A 856 -25.83 -19.41 -21.54
CA LYS A 856 -27.12 -19.23 -20.85
C LYS A 856 -27.04 -19.55 -19.37
N ARG A 857 -26.34 -20.63 -18.99
CA ARG A 857 -26.15 -21.02 -17.58
C ARG A 857 -25.30 -19.99 -16.83
N ARG A 858 -24.23 -19.48 -17.45
CA ARG A 858 -23.44 -18.37 -16.87
C ARG A 858 -24.26 -17.09 -16.72
N LEU A 859 -25.07 -16.74 -17.72
CA LEU A 859 -25.97 -15.58 -17.67
C LEU A 859 -26.99 -15.71 -16.53
N ALA A 860 -27.60 -16.89 -16.36
CA ALA A 860 -28.54 -17.16 -15.27
C ALA A 860 -27.87 -17.04 -13.90
N ASN A 861 -26.65 -17.57 -13.76
CA ASN A 861 -25.86 -17.47 -12.53
C ASN A 861 -25.51 -16.01 -12.20
N SER A 862 -25.00 -15.25 -13.17
CA SER A 862 -24.67 -13.84 -12.96
C SER A 862 -25.92 -13.00 -12.61
N LYS A 863 -27.09 -13.30 -13.20
CA LYS A 863 -28.36 -12.65 -12.82
C LYS A 863 -28.78 -12.98 -11.38
N ALA A 864 -28.58 -14.21 -10.92
CA ALA A 864 -28.86 -14.59 -9.53
C ALA A 864 -27.90 -13.89 -8.55
N ASP A 865 -26.62 -13.81 -8.89
CA ASP A 865 -25.60 -13.09 -8.09
C ASP A 865 -25.92 -11.59 -8.02
N LEU A 866 -26.36 -10.97 -9.12
CA LEU A 866 -26.79 -9.58 -9.15
C LEU A 866 -27.98 -9.35 -8.19
N ALA A 867 -28.99 -10.21 -8.23
CA ALA A 867 -30.17 -10.09 -7.35
C ALA A 867 -29.82 -10.22 -5.87
N ALA A 868 -28.86 -11.10 -5.53
CA ALA A 868 -28.36 -11.24 -4.15
C ALA A 868 -27.62 -9.96 -3.70
N THR A 869 -26.75 -9.42 -4.55
CA THR A 869 -26.00 -8.18 -4.29
C THR A 869 -26.95 -6.99 -4.12
N GLU A 870 -27.98 -6.86 -4.97
CA GLU A 870 -28.98 -5.81 -4.83
C GLU A 870 -29.77 -5.88 -3.51
N LYS A 871 -30.13 -7.10 -3.08
CA LYS A 871 -30.80 -7.30 -1.79
C LYS A 871 -29.90 -6.84 -0.63
N ARG A 872 -28.60 -7.13 -0.71
CA ARG A 872 -27.61 -6.73 0.30
C ARG A 872 -27.37 -5.22 0.32
N ILE A 873 -27.32 -4.57 -0.85
CA ILE A 873 -27.27 -3.11 -0.96
C ILE A 873 -28.51 -2.47 -0.31
N LYS A 874 -29.72 -3.00 -0.56
CA LYS A 874 -30.95 -2.49 0.07
C LYS A 874 -30.92 -2.61 1.60
N GLN A 875 -30.35 -3.69 2.13
CA GLN A 875 -30.22 -3.87 3.57
C GLN A 875 -29.22 -2.87 4.16
N ILE A 876 -28.03 -2.75 3.57
CA ILE A 876 -27.02 -1.79 4.03
C ILE A 876 -27.52 -0.35 3.94
N ASN A 877 -28.27 0.01 2.88
CA ASN A 877 -28.86 1.36 2.79
C ASN A 877 -29.79 1.68 3.96
N LYS A 878 -30.59 0.70 4.42
CA LYS A 878 -31.43 0.87 5.62
C LYS A 878 -30.59 1.06 6.88
N GLU A 879 -29.56 0.24 7.06
CA GLU A 879 -28.63 0.34 8.20
C GLU A 879 -27.90 1.70 8.18
N LEU A 880 -27.49 2.19 7.01
CA LEU A 880 -26.81 3.48 6.84
C LEU A 880 -27.75 4.65 7.17
N GLU A 881 -29.03 4.59 6.77
CA GLU A 881 -30.04 5.59 7.16
C GLU A 881 -30.28 5.61 8.68
N GLU A 882 -30.33 4.45 9.33
CA GLU A 882 -30.48 4.34 10.78
C GLU A 882 -29.26 4.93 11.53
N VAL A 883 -28.05 4.59 11.08
CA VAL A 883 -26.80 5.12 11.66
C VAL A 883 -26.68 6.62 11.40
N GLU A 884 -27.10 7.13 10.24
CA GLU A 884 -27.11 8.55 9.95
C GLU A 884 -28.06 9.33 10.88
N ARG A 885 -29.23 8.77 11.21
CA ARG A 885 -30.10 9.32 12.24
C ARG A 885 -29.44 9.32 13.63
N LYS A 886 -28.75 8.24 14.00
CA LYS A 886 -27.99 8.17 15.27
C LYS A 886 -26.89 9.24 15.33
N VAL A 887 -26.13 9.44 14.26
CA VAL A 887 -25.10 10.48 14.15
C VAL A 887 -25.71 11.88 14.34
N GLN A 888 -26.83 12.17 13.67
CA GLN A 888 -27.51 13.45 13.81
C GLN A 888 -28.00 13.70 15.24
N ALA A 889 -28.58 12.67 15.89
CA ALA A 889 -29.02 12.75 17.28
C ALA A 889 -27.84 12.99 18.24
N ALA A 890 -26.74 12.24 18.08
CA ALA A 890 -25.54 12.37 18.91
C ALA A 890 -24.88 13.76 18.75
N VAL A 891 -24.77 14.28 17.52
CA VAL A 891 -24.24 15.63 17.25
C VAL A 891 -25.13 16.72 17.84
N LYS A 892 -26.46 16.54 17.79
CA LYS A 892 -27.40 17.48 18.43
C LYS A 892 -27.22 17.48 19.96
N ASN A 893 -27.03 16.31 20.57
CA ASN A 893 -26.76 16.18 22.00
C ASN A 893 -25.42 16.83 22.40
N GLU A 894 -24.35 16.59 21.64
CA GLU A 894 -23.05 17.25 21.86
C GLU A 894 -23.17 18.78 21.83
N LYS A 895 -23.89 19.32 20.84
CA LYS A 895 -24.13 20.78 20.74
C LYS A 895 -24.91 21.32 21.93
N ALA A 896 -25.94 20.61 22.40
CA ALA A 896 -26.73 21.02 23.55
C ALA A 896 -25.87 21.08 24.83
N LEU A 897 -25.10 20.03 25.09
CA LEU A 897 -24.20 19.93 26.25
C LEU A 897 -23.07 20.96 26.20
N LYS A 898 -22.55 21.27 25.01
CA LYS A 898 -21.56 22.34 24.83
C LYS A 898 -22.15 23.71 25.19
N LEU A 899 -23.39 23.97 24.80
CA LEU A 899 -24.07 25.23 25.10
C LEU A 899 -24.42 25.35 26.60
N GLU A 900 -24.72 24.24 27.28
CA GLU A 900 -24.83 24.21 28.74
C GLU A 900 -23.49 24.47 29.43
N LEU A 901 -22.40 23.88 28.95
CA LEU A 901 -21.06 24.11 29.48
C LEU A 901 -20.67 25.60 29.38
N ASP A 902 -20.91 26.23 28.23
CA ASP A 902 -20.59 27.64 28.02
C ASP A 902 -21.44 28.55 28.93
N LYS A 903 -22.72 28.23 29.15
CA LYS A 903 -23.58 28.95 30.13
C LYS A 903 -23.02 28.90 31.54
N TRP A 904 -22.63 27.71 32.01
CA TRP A 904 -22.12 27.56 33.39
C TRP A 904 -20.72 28.14 33.55
N ARG A 905 -19.87 28.08 32.53
CA ARG A 905 -18.57 28.78 32.52
C ARG A 905 -18.71 30.29 32.58
N ASN A 906 -19.69 30.86 31.88
CA ASN A 906 -19.95 32.30 31.96
C ASN A 906 -20.44 32.68 33.37
N LYS A 907 -21.32 31.89 33.98
CA LYS A 907 -21.74 32.10 35.38
C LYS A 907 -20.59 31.96 36.38
N GLU A 908 -19.70 30.98 36.18
CA GLU A 908 -18.49 30.82 36.99
C GLU A 908 -17.62 32.06 36.88
N LYS A 909 -17.37 32.54 35.66
CA LYS A 909 -16.56 33.73 35.40
C LYS A 909 -17.19 34.99 36.00
N GLU A 910 -18.49 35.21 35.83
CA GLU A 910 -19.18 36.37 36.43
C GLU A 910 -19.13 36.35 37.96
N ALA A 911 -19.31 35.18 38.59
CA ALA A 911 -19.20 35.04 40.04
C ALA A 911 -17.76 35.24 40.52
N GLN A 912 -16.78 34.75 39.76
CA GLN A 912 -15.36 34.90 40.06
C GLN A 912 -14.89 36.35 39.88
N ASP A 913 -15.33 37.05 38.83
CA ASP A 913 -15.04 38.47 38.60
C ASP A 913 -15.62 39.34 39.73
N LYS A 914 -16.85 39.05 40.19
CA LYS A 914 -17.47 39.73 41.36
C LYS A 914 -16.74 39.41 42.67
N MET A 915 -16.32 38.17 42.86
CA MET A 915 -15.53 37.77 44.02
C MET A 915 -14.14 38.42 44.01
N GLU A 916 -13.54 38.60 42.84
CA GLU A 916 -12.26 39.30 42.69
C GLU A 916 -12.43 40.82 42.87
N GLU A 917 -13.54 41.40 42.42
CA GLU A 917 -13.87 42.80 42.68
C GLU A 917 -14.10 43.07 44.16
N ASP A 918 -14.85 42.20 44.86
CA ASP A 918 -15.05 42.28 46.30
C ASP A 918 -13.76 41.97 47.07
N ALA A 919 -12.94 41.01 46.62
CA ALA A 919 -11.62 40.75 47.20
C ALA A 919 -10.68 41.94 47.02
N LYS A 920 -10.68 42.61 45.86
CA LYS A 920 -9.97 43.89 45.64
C LYS A 920 -10.59 45.01 46.47
N GLY A 921 -11.89 44.99 46.71
CA GLY A 921 -12.60 45.91 47.59
C GLY A 921 -12.15 45.75 49.04
N LEU A 922 -12.10 44.50 49.52
CA LEU A 922 -11.59 44.08 50.82
C LEU A 922 -10.10 44.31 50.94
N GLU A 923 -9.31 44.12 49.89
CA GLU A 923 -7.88 44.44 49.87
C GLU A 923 -7.68 45.95 49.86
N LYS A 924 -8.52 46.73 49.17
CA LYS A 924 -8.55 48.20 49.26
C LYS A 924 -9.00 48.67 50.64
N MET A 925 -9.93 47.97 51.29
CA MET A 925 -10.41 48.30 52.63
C MET A 925 -9.41 47.88 53.70
N ALA A 926 -8.80 46.71 53.59
CA ALA A 926 -7.74 46.21 54.46
C ALA A 926 -6.44 46.98 54.24
N SER A 927 -6.10 47.36 53.02
CA SER A 927 -5.00 48.30 52.76
C SER A 927 -5.36 49.70 53.20
N LYS A 928 -6.62 50.15 53.17
CA LYS A 928 -7.03 51.42 53.82
C LYS A 928 -7.01 51.33 55.34
N GLU A 929 -7.33 50.17 55.92
CA GLU A 929 -7.31 49.90 57.35
C GLU A 929 -5.87 49.83 57.82
N VAL A 930 -5.02 49.06 57.14
CA VAL A 930 -3.56 49.04 57.32
C VAL A 930 -2.99 50.41 57.01
N LEU A 931 -3.42 51.15 55.99
CA LEU A 931 -2.96 52.53 55.73
C LEU A 931 -3.50 53.50 56.78
N LEU A 932 -4.64 53.26 57.41
CA LEU A 932 -5.16 54.11 58.49
C LEU A 932 -4.48 53.76 59.81
N GLN A 933 -4.23 52.49 60.10
CA GLN A 933 -3.45 52.00 61.22
C GLN A 933 -2.00 52.40 61.07
N GLU A 934 -1.41 52.23 59.88
CA GLU A 934 -0.13 52.80 59.47
C GLU A 934 -0.23 54.30 59.49
N LYS A 935 -1.28 55.03 59.09
CA LYS A 935 -1.34 56.50 59.24
C LYS A 935 -1.49 56.93 60.67
N ILE A 936 -2.10 56.14 61.54
CA ILE A 936 -2.23 56.38 62.98
C ILE A 936 -0.86 56.13 63.60
N GLN A 937 -0.24 55.00 63.26
CA GLN A 937 1.09 54.57 63.67
C GLN A 937 2.17 55.43 63.03
N GLU A 938 1.98 55.99 61.85
CA GLU A 938 2.86 56.88 61.07
C GLU A 938 2.56 58.31 61.49
N SER A 939 1.37 58.65 61.98
CA SER A 939 1.20 59.91 62.70
C SER A 939 1.94 59.82 64.03
N LEU A 940 1.84 58.70 64.76
CA LEU A 940 2.62 58.43 65.98
C LEU A 940 4.12 58.31 65.72
N ASP A 941 4.50 57.65 64.62
CA ASP A 941 5.87 57.41 64.22
C ASP A 941 6.40 58.63 63.48
N LYS A 942 5.61 59.49 62.83
CA LYS A 942 6.03 60.82 62.37
C LYS A 942 6.24 61.69 63.58
N ILE A 943 5.32 61.68 64.54
CA ILE A 943 5.51 62.34 65.83
C ILE A 943 6.81 61.87 66.51
N ALA A 944 7.14 60.57 66.46
CA ALA A 944 8.36 60.01 67.04
C ALA A 944 9.63 60.15 66.15
N ALA A 945 9.50 60.06 64.82
CA ALA A 945 10.57 60.08 63.81
C ALA A 945 10.88 61.48 63.29
N LEU A 946 10.04 62.46 63.62
CA LEU A 946 10.44 63.87 63.67
C LEU A 946 11.67 64.06 64.58
N GLY A 947 11.98 63.05 65.42
CA GLY A 947 13.22 62.92 66.18
C GLY A 947 13.21 63.84 67.40
N THR A 948 14.38 64.10 67.99
CA THR A 948 14.52 65.29 68.85
C THR A 948 14.13 66.50 68.01
N LEU A 949 13.00 67.13 68.36
CA LEU A 949 12.58 68.36 67.71
C LEU A 949 13.80 69.30 67.64
N PRO A 950 14.04 69.97 66.51
CA PRO A 950 15.03 71.03 66.48
C PRO A 950 14.70 71.96 67.64
N ASN A 951 15.67 72.26 68.52
CA ASN A 951 15.48 73.18 69.64
C ASN A 951 15.23 74.59 69.07
N ALA A 952 13.99 74.82 68.64
CA ALA A 952 13.45 76.04 68.06
C ALA A 952 12.11 76.34 68.75
N PRO A 953 12.11 76.59 70.08
CA PRO A 953 10.91 76.82 70.88
C PRO A 953 10.05 77.98 70.39
N GLU A 954 10.64 78.94 69.67
CA GLU A 954 9.96 80.09 69.05
C GLU A 954 8.97 79.69 67.93
N LEU A 955 9.25 78.65 67.14
CA LEU A 955 8.37 78.20 66.04
C LEU A 955 7.19 77.37 66.58
N HIS A 956 7.40 76.55 67.62
CA HIS A 956 6.39 75.64 68.16
C HIS A 956 5.24 76.37 68.88
N ALA A 957 5.55 77.37 69.70
CA ALA A 957 4.56 78.16 70.45
C ALA A 957 3.67 79.05 69.55
N LYS A 958 4.19 79.44 68.37
CA LYS A 958 3.48 80.27 67.39
C LYS A 958 2.40 79.48 66.64
N TYR A 959 2.66 78.23 66.29
CA TYR A 959 1.76 77.43 65.44
C TYR A 959 0.66 76.70 66.23
N GLN A 960 0.86 76.37 67.51
CA GLN A 960 -0.11 75.61 68.32
C GLN A 960 -1.45 76.33 68.61
N LYS A 961 -1.49 77.67 68.56
CA LYS A 961 -2.72 78.48 68.79
C LYS A 961 -3.57 78.69 67.53
N MET A 962 -3.14 78.16 66.38
CA MET A 962 -3.82 78.34 65.10
C MET A 962 -4.79 77.19 64.81
N SER A 963 -5.87 77.48 64.07
CA SER A 963 -6.79 76.45 63.58
C SER A 963 -6.11 75.56 62.52
N LEU A 964 -6.56 74.30 62.34
CA LEU A 964 -6.04 73.37 61.31
C LEU A 964 -5.95 74.04 59.92
N LYS A 965 -6.92 74.88 59.55
CA LYS A 965 -6.94 75.60 58.26
C LYS A 965 -5.84 76.66 58.13
N GLN A 966 -5.47 77.34 59.22
CA GLN A 966 -4.39 78.32 59.25
C GLN A 966 -3.02 77.65 59.35
N LEU A 967 -2.93 76.55 60.11
CA LEU A 967 -1.76 75.66 60.16
C LEU A 967 -1.44 75.07 58.79
N PHE A 968 -2.45 74.61 58.06
CA PHE A 968 -2.30 74.16 56.69
C PHE A 968 -1.88 75.27 55.74
N LYS A 969 -2.25 76.54 55.96
CA LYS A 969 -1.87 77.67 55.10
C LYS A 969 -0.39 78.06 55.25
N GLU A 970 0.14 77.99 56.47
CA GLU A 970 1.56 78.20 56.75
C GLU A 970 2.40 76.97 56.38
N LEU A 971 1.87 75.76 56.63
CA LEU A 971 2.41 74.52 56.03
C LEU A 971 2.34 74.60 54.50
N GLU A 972 1.34 75.24 53.90
CA GLU A 972 1.22 75.44 52.45
C GLU A 972 2.26 76.39 51.91
N LYS A 973 2.67 77.43 52.64
CA LYS A 973 3.78 78.29 52.21
C LYS A 973 5.10 77.53 52.26
N ALA A 974 5.37 76.82 53.36
CA ALA A 974 6.54 75.94 53.46
C ALA A 974 6.50 74.84 52.39
N ASN A 975 5.31 74.26 52.17
CA ASN A 975 5.03 73.29 51.11
C ASN A 975 4.97 73.93 49.72
N GLN A 976 4.80 75.23 49.54
CA GLN A 976 4.84 75.90 48.23
C GLN A 976 6.29 76.07 47.80
N HIS A 977 7.15 76.43 48.75
CA HIS A 977 8.59 76.42 48.55
C HIS A 977 9.15 74.99 48.41
N LEU A 978 8.66 74.00 49.18
CA LEU A 978 8.94 72.59 48.90
C LEU A 978 8.24 72.09 47.64
N LYS A 979 7.13 72.68 47.19
CA LYS A 979 6.43 72.27 45.97
C LYS A 979 7.24 72.65 44.74
N LYS A 980 8.00 73.76 44.79
CA LYS A 980 9.00 74.09 43.78
C LYS A 980 10.08 73.00 43.68
N TYR A 981 10.25 72.22 44.74
CA TYR A 981 11.20 71.12 44.88
C TYR A 981 10.46 69.82 45.29
N ASN A 982 9.21 69.58 44.83
CA ASN A 982 8.34 68.50 45.37
C ASN A 982 8.68 67.14 44.74
N HIS A 983 9.10 67.18 43.48
CA HIS A 983 9.36 66.00 42.65
C HIS A 983 10.83 65.63 42.67
N VAL A 984 11.44 65.94 43.81
CA VAL A 984 12.84 65.83 44.00
C VAL A 984 13.14 64.42 44.43
N ASN A 985 13.75 63.69 43.52
CA ASN A 985 13.89 62.27 43.64
C ASN A 985 14.94 61.94 44.72
N LYS A 986 14.45 61.56 45.90
CA LYS A 986 15.27 61.20 47.07
C LYS A 986 16.11 59.94 46.85
N LYS A 987 15.68 59.08 45.93
CA LYS A 987 16.39 57.89 45.46
C LYS A 987 17.09 58.13 44.12
N ALA A 988 17.15 59.37 43.63
CA ALA A 988 17.83 59.71 42.39
C ALA A 988 19.23 59.09 42.38
N LEU A 989 19.91 59.15 43.52
CA LEU A 989 21.23 58.55 43.70
C LEU A 989 21.22 57.02 43.49
N ASP A 990 20.32 56.27 44.14
CA ASP A 990 20.27 54.81 44.08
C ASP A 990 19.71 54.30 42.74
N GLN A 991 18.72 54.99 42.18
CA GLN A 991 18.11 54.67 40.89
C GLN A 991 19.08 54.97 39.74
N PHE A 992 19.84 56.07 39.83
CA PHE A 992 20.91 56.36 38.88
C PHE A 992 21.94 55.23 38.86
N ILE A 993 22.31 54.66 40.02
CA ILE A 993 23.23 53.51 40.11
C ILE A 993 22.61 52.25 39.50
N SER A 994 21.37 51.89 39.87
CA SER A 994 20.71 50.67 39.39
C SER A 994 20.39 50.71 37.88
N PHE A 995 19.92 51.84 37.34
CA PHE A 995 19.66 51.99 35.91
C PHE A 995 20.97 52.05 35.10
N SER A 996 22.05 52.55 35.69
CA SER A 996 23.39 52.47 35.09
C SER A 996 23.87 51.01 34.98
N GLU A 997 23.66 50.19 36.01
CA GLU A 997 24.02 48.76 35.97
C GLU A 997 23.16 47.95 34.97
N GLN A 998 21.87 48.26 34.88
CA GLN A 998 20.98 47.66 33.87
C GLN A 998 21.34 48.08 32.45
N LYS A 999 21.68 49.37 32.24
CA LYS A 999 22.21 49.87 30.97
C LYS A 999 23.47 49.08 30.57
N GLU A 1000 24.38 48.86 31.50
CA GLU A 1000 25.61 48.10 31.25
C GLU A 1000 25.34 46.64 30.85
N LYS A 1001 24.39 45.95 31.50
CA LYS A 1001 23.99 44.57 31.16
C LYS A 1001 23.32 44.48 29.78
N LEU A 1002 22.45 45.42 29.43
CA LEU A 1002 21.79 45.46 28.13
C LEU A 1002 22.78 45.83 27.00
N TYR A 1003 23.74 46.69 27.29
CA TYR A 1003 24.82 47.04 26.37
C TYR A 1003 25.71 45.82 26.06
N LYS A 1004 26.14 45.06 27.09
CA LYS A 1004 26.89 43.81 26.90
C LYS A 1004 26.13 42.77 26.07
N ARG A 1005 24.82 42.63 26.31
CA ARG A 1005 23.98 41.67 25.55
C ARG A 1005 23.73 42.12 24.11
N LYS A 1006 23.60 43.42 23.87
CA LYS A 1006 23.56 43.99 22.52
C LYS A 1006 24.88 43.72 21.80
N GLU A 1007 26.00 44.00 22.46
CA GLU A 1007 27.35 43.76 21.92
C GLU A 1007 27.57 42.27 21.58
N GLU A 1008 27.14 41.34 22.43
CA GLU A 1008 27.17 39.89 22.12
C GLU A 1008 26.33 39.52 20.88
N LEU A 1009 25.14 40.10 20.73
CA LEU A 1009 24.26 39.86 19.57
C LEU A 1009 24.79 40.52 18.29
N ASP A 1010 25.38 41.71 18.39
CA ASP A 1010 26.01 42.42 17.29
C ASP A 1010 27.26 41.66 16.83
N ILE A 1011 28.12 41.21 17.76
CA ILE A 1011 29.25 40.31 17.46
C ILE A 1011 28.77 39.00 16.85
N GLY A 1012 27.68 38.41 17.35
CA GLY A 1012 27.09 37.20 16.78
C GLY A 1012 26.57 37.42 15.36
N GLY A 1013 25.90 38.54 15.11
CA GLY A 1013 25.40 38.93 13.80
C GLY A 1013 26.51 39.27 12.80
N GLU A 1014 27.59 39.90 13.26
CA GLU A 1014 28.81 40.14 12.47
C GLU A 1014 29.51 38.83 12.11
N LYS A 1015 29.68 37.91 13.07
CA LYS A 1015 30.25 36.58 12.78
C LYS A 1015 29.41 35.78 11.79
N ILE A 1016 28.08 35.89 11.85
CA ILE A 1016 27.20 35.23 10.87
C ILE A 1016 27.34 35.91 9.50
N ARG A 1017 27.45 37.23 9.43
CA ARG A 1017 27.72 37.96 8.18
C ARG A 1017 29.08 37.59 7.59
N GLU A 1018 30.13 37.57 8.40
CA GLU A 1018 31.48 37.14 8.00
C GLU A 1018 31.48 35.68 7.54
N LEU A 1019 30.74 34.80 8.22
CA LEU A 1019 30.56 33.41 7.79
C LEU A 1019 29.84 33.34 6.44
N ILE A 1020 28.79 34.14 6.23
CA ILE A 1020 28.09 34.20 4.93
C ILE A 1020 29.03 34.71 3.83
N GLU A 1021 29.82 35.75 4.09
CA GLU A 1021 30.78 36.30 3.11
C GLU A 1021 31.91 35.32 2.78
N THR A 1022 32.50 34.68 3.79
CA THR A 1022 33.53 33.64 3.59
C THR A 1022 32.98 32.44 2.84
N LEU A 1023 31.76 32.02 3.13
CA LEU A 1023 31.09 30.95 2.39
C LEU A 1023 30.74 31.38 0.96
N GLU A 1024 30.34 32.63 0.73
CA GLU A 1024 30.06 33.14 -0.61
C GLU A 1024 31.34 33.22 -1.46
N HIS A 1025 32.46 33.65 -0.86
CA HIS A 1025 33.77 33.60 -1.51
C HIS A 1025 34.16 32.17 -1.87
N ARG A 1026 33.99 31.23 -0.93
CA ARG A 1026 34.27 29.80 -1.15
C ARG A 1026 33.36 29.19 -2.22
N LYS A 1027 32.09 29.62 -2.29
CA LYS A 1027 31.16 29.24 -3.37
C LYS A 1027 31.66 29.75 -4.71
N LEU A 1028 31.99 31.04 -4.82
CA LEU A 1028 32.47 31.64 -6.08
C LEU A 1028 33.78 30.98 -6.53
N GLU A 1029 34.69 30.70 -5.61
CA GLU A 1029 35.93 29.97 -5.88
C GLU A 1029 35.65 28.55 -6.37
N ALA A 1030 34.75 27.81 -5.72
CA ALA A 1030 34.34 26.47 -6.14
C ALA A 1030 33.68 26.47 -7.54
N ILE A 1031 32.83 27.47 -7.84
CA ILE A 1031 32.21 27.63 -9.16
C ILE A 1031 33.26 27.96 -10.22
N GLN A 1032 34.19 28.88 -9.94
CA GLN A 1032 35.24 29.23 -10.89
C GLN A 1032 36.21 28.06 -11.12
N PHE A 1033 36.55 27.32 -10.07
CA PHE A 1033 37.43 26.16 -10.14
C PHE A 1033 36.79 25.04 -10.96
N THR A 1034 35.55 24.67 -10.65
CA THR A 1034 34.80 23.67 -11.42
C THR A 1034 34.59 24.11 -12.87
N PHE A 1035 34.28 25.39 -13.11
CA PHE A 1035 34.18 25.91 -14.48
C PHE A 1035 35.50 25.81 -15.25
N LYS A 1036 36.64 26.18 -14.64
CA LYS A 1036 37.96 26.05 -15.28
C LYS A 1036 38.29 24.59 -15.60
N GLN A 1037 37.97 23.66 -14.70
CA GLN A 1037 38.16 22.23 -14.92
C GLN A 1037 37.28 21.70 -16.05
N VAL A 1038 35.97 21.97 -16.00
CA VAL A 1038 35.02 21.54 -17.02
C VAL A 1038 35.38 22.14 -18.38
N CYS A 1039 35.84 23.40 -18.44
CA CYS A 1039 36.30 24.02 -19.69
C CYS A 1039 37.54 23.30 -20.26
N LYS A 1040 38.53 22.99 -19.41
CA LYS A 1040 39.73 22.22 -19.81
C LYS A 1040 39.35 20.84 -20.35
N TYR A 1041 38.52 20.10 -19.62
CA TYR A 1041 38.07 18.76 -20.05
C TYR A 1041 37.18 18.81 -21.28
N PHE A 1042 36.35 19.85 -21.43
CA PHE A 1042 35.53 20.05 -22.62
C PHE A 1042 36.38 20.26 -23.86
N THR A 1043 37.42 21.10 -23.79
CA THR A 1043 38.35 21.30 -24.91
C THR A 1043 39.10 20.01 -25.26
N GLU A 1044 39.53 19.24 -24.26
CA GLU A 1044 40.21 17.95 -24.48
C GLU A 1044 39.30 16.91 -25.13
N VAL A 1045 38.10 16.71 -24.58
CA VAL A 1045 37.11 15.75 -25.07
C VAL A 1045 36.62 16.15 -26.46
N PHE A 1046 36.33 17.43 -26.69
CA PHE A 1046 35.85 17.91 -27.99
C PHE A 1046 36.91 17.72 -29.09
N LYS A 1047 38.18 18.02 -28.79
CA LYS A 1047 39.30 17.78 -29.73
C LYS A 1047 39.49 16.29 -30.05
N LYS A 1048 39.21 15.41 -29.09
CA LYS A 1048 39.28 13.95 -29.27
C LYS A 1048 38.10 13.40 -30.09
N LEU A 1049 36.90 14.00 -29.96
CA LEU A 1049 35.72 13.63 -30.74
C LEU A 1049 35.73 14.22 -32.17
N VAL A 1050 36.29 15.42 -32.35
CA VAL A 1050 36.44 16.12 -33.63
C VAL A 1050 37.91 16.55 -33.80
N PRO A 1051 38.75 15.76 -34.50
CA PRO A 1051 40.19 16.02 -34.60
C PRO A 1051 40.57 17.39 -35.18
N GLN A 1052 39.72 17.95 -36.06
CA GLN A 1052 39.93 19.26 -36.70
C GLN A 1052 39.15 20.41 -36.04
N GLY A 1053 38.37 20.14 -34.98
CA GLY A 1053 37.51 21.12 -34.32
C GLY A 1053 38.12 21.73 -33.06
N ARG A 1054 37.58 22.87 -32.62
CA ARG A 1054 37.89 23.51 -31.33
C ARG A 1054 36.60 23.88 -30.61
N GLY A 1055 36.54 23.61 -29.31
CA GLY A 1055 35.42 23.97 -28.44
C GLY A 1055 35.91 24.57 -27.14
N SER A 1056 35.29 25.67 -26.71
CA SER A 1056 35.55 26.31 -25.42
C SER A 1056 34.26 26.80 -24.74
N LEU A 1057 34.27 26.82 -23.41
CA LEU A 1057 33.20 27.37 -22.59
C LEU A 1057 33.59 28.79 -22.15
N ILE A 1058 32.64 29.72 -22.18
CA ILE A 1058 32.84 31.12 -21.79
C ILE A 1058 31.80 31.50 -20.76
N MET A 1059 32.24 32.07 -19.65
CA MET A 1059 31.36 32.58 -18.59
C MET A 1059 30.93 34.01 -18.95
N ARG A 1060 29.62 34.28 -19.01
CA ARG A 1060 29.06 35.61 -19.26
C ARG A 1060 28.81 36.34 -17.95
N ALA A 1061 29.32 37.56 -17.83
CA ALA A 1061 29.08 38.44 -16.69
C ALA A 1061 27.74 39.18 -16.85
N ALA A 1062 27.07 39.51 -15.74
CA ALA A 1062 25.76 40.16 -15.75
C ALA A 1062 25.74 41.64 -16.20
N ASN A 1063 26.91 42.27 -16.39
CA ASN A 1063 27.05 43.72 -16.61
C ASN A 1063 27.37 44.14 -18.07
N GLU A 1064 27.20 43.27 -19.07
CA GLU A 1064 27.52 43.63 -20.47
C GLU A 1064 26.37 44.36 -21.20
N ASP A 1065 25.14 44.38 -20.65
CA ASP A 1065 24.03 45.18 -21.19
C ASP A 1065 23.94 46.53 -20.47
N GLY A 1066 24.39 47.59 -21.14
CA GLY A 1066 24.56 48.93 -20.59
C GLY A 1066 23.28 49.62 -20.13
N GLN A 1067 22.93 49.47 -18.84
CA GLN A 1067 22.07 50.39 -18.11
C GLN A 1067 22.70 50.78 -16.77
N GLU A 1068 22.47 52.05 -16.43
CA GLU A 1068 23.23 52.86 -15.48
C GLU A 1068 23.42 52.26 -14.08
N ALA A 1069 24.60 52.56 -13.53
CA ALA A 1069 25.05 52.17 -12.20
C ALA A 1069 24.13 52.76 -11.11
N SER A 1070 23.19 51.95 -10.63
CA SER A 1070 22.57 52.14 -9.32
C SER A 1070 23.41 51.45 -8.24
N THR A 1071 23.55 52.13 -7.11
CA THR A 1071 24.51 51.89 -6.02
C THR A 1071 24.17 50.71 -5.08
N ASP A 1072 23.47 49.67 -5.56
CA ASP A 1072 23.17 48.47 -4.77
C ASP A 1072 23.99 47.26 -5.24
N ARG A 1073 25.32 47.35 -5.08
CA ARG A 1073 26.29 46.36 -5.58
C ARG A 1073 26.42 45.06 -4.76
N VAL A 1074 25.55 44.80 -3.78
CA VAL A 1074 25.74 43.65 -2.85
C VAL A 1074 24.79 42.47 -3.14
N LYS A 1075 23.86 42.59 -4.10
CA LYS A 1075 22.80 41.57 -4.30
C LYS A 1075 22.77 40.84 -5.65
N ALA A 1076 23.61 41.21 -6.62
CA ALA A 1076 23.62 40.55 -7.93
C ALA A 1076 24.70 39.46 -8.01
N ASP A 1077 24.30 38.25 -8.38
CA ASP A 1077 25.20 37.16 -8.76
C ASP A 1077 26.08 37.64 -9.92
N PRO A 1078 27.42 37.54 -9.86
CA PRO A 1078 28.32 38.12 -10.87
C PRO A 1078 28.24 37.45 -12.26
N PHE A 1079 27.55 36.31 -12.37
CA PHE A 1079 27.48 35.49 -13.58
C PHE A 1079 26.03 35.33 -14.07
N ALA A 1080 25.77 35.72 -15.32
CA ALA A 1080 24.45 35.60 -15.96
C ALA A 1080 24.26 34.25 -16.68
N GLY A 1081 25.34 33.62 -17.14
CA GLY A 1081 25.25 32.34 -17.85
C GLY A 1081 26.59 31.81 -18.33
N VAL A 1082 26.57 30.58 -18.84
CA VAL A 1082 27.74 29.95 -19.47
C VAL A 1082 27.45 29.70 -20.93
N GLY A 1083 28.12 30.44 -21.83
CA GLY A 1083 28.08 30.27 -23.27
C GLY A 1083 29.04 29.18 -23.76
N ILE A 1084 28.73 28.57 -24.90
CA ILE A 1084 29.60 27.58 -25.54
C ILE A 1084 29.97 28.11 -26.93
N LYS A 1085 31.28 28.14 -27.25
CA LYS A 1085 31.77 28.47 -28.59
C LYS A 1085 32.43 27.24 -29.21
N VAL A 1086 32.00 26.88 -30.41
CA VAL A 1086 32.50 25.71 -31.13
C VAL A 1086 32.81 26.06 -32.58
N SER A 1087 33.88 25.47 -33.09
CA SER A 1087 34.25 25.45 -34.51
C SER A 1087 34.53 24.01 -34.93
N PHE A 1088 33.93 23.60 -36.05
CA PHE A 1088 34.08 22.26 -36.63
C PHE A 1088 35.08 22.23 -37.81
N THR A 1089 35.44 23.40 -38.35
CA THR A 1089 36.41 23.55 -39.44
C THR A 1089 37.65 24.27 -38.90
N GLY A 1090 38.85 23.76 -39.21
CA GLY A 1090 40.11 24.23 -38.59
C GLY A 1090 40.56 25.67 -38.89
N GLY A 1091 39.71 26.52 -39.47
CA GLY A 1091 39.99 27.94 -39.71
C GLY A 1091 39.61 28.83 -38.52
N GLU A 1092 40.37 29.90 -38.28
CA GLU A 1092 40.13 30.87 -37.20
C GLU A 1092 38.84 31.72 -37.37
N GLY A 1093 38.13 31.59 -38.50
CA GLY A 1093 37.14 32.57 -38.96
C GLY A 1093 35.66 32.35 -38.60
N ASP A 1094 35.15 31.14 -38.34
CA ASP A 1094 33.69 30.93 -38.21
C ASP A 1094 33.30 30.29 -36.86
N MET A 1095 33.13 31.13 -35.83
CA MET A 1095 32.46 30.75 -34.58
C MET A 1095 30.95 30.79 -34.79
N ARG A 1096 30.28 29.63 -34.86
CA ARG A 1096 28.82 29.55 -35.05
C ARG A 1096 28.09 29.49 -33.71
N GLU A 1097 26.98 30.23 -33.59
CA GLU A 1097 26.10 30.11 -32.42
C GLU A 1097 25.36 28.76 -32.41
N MET A 1098 25.02 28.27 -31.22
CA MET A 1098 24.42 26.93 -31.03
C MET A 1098 23.16 26.67 -31.88
N ASN A 1099 22.36 27.70 -32.15
CA ASN A 1099 21.14 27.57 -32.94
C ASN A 1099 21.42 27.22 -34.41
N GLN A 1100 22.58 27.64 -34.95
CA GLN A 1100 22.97 27.50 -36.36
C GLN A 1100 23.65 26.15 -36.70
N LEU A 1101 23.84 25.27 -35.71
CA LEU A 1101 24.46 23.95 -35.88
C LEU A 1101 23.45 22.88 -36.34
N SER A 1102 23.95 21.85 -37.04
CA SER A 1102 23.13 20.69 -37.42
C SER A 1102 22.74 19.84 -36.20
N GLY A 1103 21.69 19.01 -36.32
CA GLY A 1103 21.24 18.14 -35.22
C GLY A 1103 22.32 17.19 -34.72
N GLY A 1104 23.12 16.59 -35.61
CA GLY A 1104 24.25 15.74 -35.25
C GLY A 1104 25.40 16.50 -34.57
N GLN A 1105 25.70 17.72 -35.03
CA GLN A 1105 26.69 18.59 -34.39
C GLN A 1105 26.27 19.02 -32.98
N LYS A 1106 24.98 19.36 -32.79
CA LYS A 1106 24.40 19.67 -31.48
C LYS A 1106 24.50 18.48 -30.52
N SER A 1107 24.19 17.28 -31.00
CA SER A 1107 24.33 16.03 -30.21
C SER A 1107 25.79 15.78 -29.81
N LEU A 1108 26.75 16.04 -30.70
CA LEU A 1108 28.17 15.85 -30.41
C LEU A 1108 28.70 16.85 -29.38
N VAL A 1109 28.27 18.11 -29.45
CA VAL A 1109 28.60 19.14 -28.44
C VAL A 1109 28.01 18.79 -27.08
N ALA A 1110 26.74 18.34 -27.05
CA ALA A 1110 26.10 17.90 -25.81
C ALA A 1110 26.84 16.73 -25.17
N LEU A 1111 27.20 15.71 -25.97
CA LEU A 1111 27.99 14.57 -25.52
C LEU A 1111 29.38 14.98 -25.02
N ALA A 1112 30.05 15.89 -25.73
CA ALA A 1112 31.35 16.41 -25.29
C ALA A 1112 31.25 17.12 -23.93
N LEU A 1113 30.17 17.88 -23.69
CA LEU A 1113 29.91 18.54 -22.42
C LEU A 1113 29.59 17.53 -21.30
N ILE A 1114 28.79 16.50 -21.59
CA ILE A 1114 28.47 15.43 -20.63
C ILE A 1114 29.74 14.68 -20.22
N PHE A 1115 30.57 14.27 -21.18
CA PHE A 1115 31.85 13.60 -20.90
C PHE A 1115 32.85 14.50 -20.16
N ALA A 1116 32.84 15.81 -20.42
CA ALA A 1116 33.68 16.77 -19.70
C ALA A 1116 33.24 16.92 -18.23
N ILE A 1117 31.94 16.98 -17.98
CA ILE A 1117 31.37 16.99 -16.63
C ILE A 1117 31.71 15.67 -15.93
N GLN A 1118 31.55 14.53 -16.61
CA GLN A 1118 31.91 13.21 -16.07
C GLN A 1118 33.39 13.09 -15.68
N LYS A 1119 34.31 13.65 -16.50
CA LYS A 1119 35.74 13.66 -16.14
C LYS A 1119 36.03 14.56 -14.93
N CYS A 1120 35.23 15.59 -14.71
CA CYS A 1120 35.36 16.50 -13.58
C CYS A 1120 34.78 15.91 -12.29
N ASP A 1121 33.60 15.29 -12.38
CA ASP A 1121 32.88 14.65 -11.28
C ASP A 1121 32.41 13.24 -11.71
N PRO A 1122 33.18 12.19 -11.40
CA PRO A 1122 32.86 10.84 -11.83
C PRO A 1122 31.70 10.25 -11.01
N ALA A 1123 30.58 10.04 -11.70
CA ALA A 1123 29.44 9.31 -11.21
C ALA A 1123 29.72 7.80 -11.24
N PRO A 1124 29.15 7.02 -10.31
CA PRO A 1124 29.36 5.57 -10.18
C PRO A 1124 28.91 4.77 -11.42
N PHE A 1125 27.87 5.25 -12.12
CA PHE A 1125 27.36 4.62 -13.33
C PHE A 1125 26.67 5.64 -14.25
N TYR A 1126 26.56 5.31 -15.53
CA TYR A 1126 25.95 6.14 -16.57
C TYR A 1126 24.95 5.35 -17.41
N LEU A 1127 23.78 5.93 -17.64
CA LEU A 1127 22.72 5.37 -18.47
C LEU A 1127 22.54 6.21 -19.73
N PHE A 1128 22.86 5.65 -20.90
CA PHE A 1128 22.70 6.32 -22.20
C PHE A 1128 21.65 5.61 -23.06
N ASP A 1129 20.55 6.31 -23.33
CA ASP A 1129 19.46 5.79 -24.15
C ASP A 1129 19.53 6.33 -25.59
N GLU A 1130 19.93 5.47 -26.54
CA GLU A 1130 19.95 5.74 -27.99
C GLU A 1130 20.67 7.05 -28.39
N ILE A 1131 21.81 7.32 -27.76
CA ILE A 1131 22.59 8.56 -27.93
C ILE A 1131 23.25 8.72 -29.31
N ASP A 1132 23.29 7.64 -30.09
CA ASP A 1132 24.00 7.49 -31.35
C ASP A 1132 23.09 7.61 -32.59
N GLN A 1133 21.78 7.84 -32.38
CA GLN A 1133 20.77 7.91 -33.44
C GLN A 1133 21.02 9.02 -34.48
N ALA A 1134 21.55 10.17 -34.05
CA ALA A 1134 21.75 11.36 -34.88
C ALA A 1134 23.20 11.55 -35.37
N LEU A 1135 24.06 10.53 -35.22
CA LEU A 1135 25.49 10.61 -35.48
C LEU A 1135 25.93 9.74 -36.67
N ASP A 1136 26.95 10.20 -37.39
CA ASP A 1136 27.57 9.44 -38.48
C ASP A 1136 28.44 8.29 -37.93
N ALA A 1137 28.87 7.38 -38.82
CA ALA A 1137 29.65 6.22 -38.43
C ALA A 1137 31.03 6.60 -37.83
N GLN A 1138 31.64 7.68 -38.31
CA GLN A 1138 32.95 8.14 -37.84
C GLN A 1138 32.88 8.69 -36.41
N HIS A 1139 31.89 9.54 -36.09
CA HIS A 1139 31.69 10.05 -34.74
C HIS A 1139 31.16 8.96 -33.79
N ARG A 1140 30.34 8.01 -34.27
CA ARG A 1140 29.93 6.84 -33.48
C ARG A 1140 31.13 6.01 -33.00
N LYS A 1141 32.08 5.72 -33.89
CA LYS A 1141 33.31 5.01 -33.53
C LYS A 1141 34.17 5.78 -32.53
N ALA A 1142 34.28 7.11 -32.70
CA ALA A 1142 35.00 7.95 -31.74
C ALA A 1142 34.36 7.94 -30.34
N ILE A 1143 33.03 7.93 -30.27
CA ILE A 1143 32.27 7.84 -29.00
C ILE A 1143 32.43 6.45 -28.38
N ALA A 1144 32.34 5.38 -29.17
CA ALA A 1144 32.54 4.01 -28.67
C ALA A 1144 33.93 3.85 -28.03
N ASN A 1145 34.97 4.38 -28.68
CA ASN A 1145 36.34 4.40 -28.12
C ASN A 1145 36.43 5.22 -26.81
N MET A 1146 35.75 6.37 -26.75
CA MET A 1146 35.74 7.21 -25.55
C MET A 1146 35.04 6.51 -24.38
N ILE A 1147 33.88 5.89 -24.63
CA ILE A 1147 33.13 5.11 -23.63
C ILE A 1147 33.98 3.94 -23.15
N HIS A 1148 34.69 3.25 -24.05
CA HIS A 1148 35.59 2.16 -23.68
C HIS A 1148 36.68 2.62 -22.70
N GLU A 1149 37.35 3.74 -22.99
CA GLU A 1149 38.37 4.31 -22.10
C GLU A 1149 37.81 4.70 -20.72
N LEU A 1150 36.67 5.39 -20.72
CA LEU A 1150 36.01 5.83 -19.49
C LEU A 1150 35.41 4.67 -18.69
N SER A 1151 35.07 3.55 -19.34
CA SER A 1151 34.47 2.36 -18.70
C SER A 1151 35.38 1.68 -17.67
N SER A 1152 36.68 2.01 -17.67
CA SER A 1152 37.62 1.58 -16.63
C SER A 1152 37.32 2.20 -15.26
N SER A 1153 36.72 3.40 -15.24
CA SER A 1153 36.48 4.20 -14.04
C SER A 1153 35.02 4.22 -13.58
N ALA A 1154 34.07 3.99 -14.51
CA ALA A 1154 32.64 4.03 -14.23
C ALA A 1154 31.89 2.98 -15.06
N GLN A 1155 30.74 2.54 -14.54
CA GLN A 1155 29.89 1.58 -15.24
C GLN A 1155 29.05 2.30 -16.31
N PHE A 1156 28.99 1.75 -17.53
CA PHE A 1156 28.13 2.25 -18.60
C PHE A 1156 27.05 1.23 -18.95
N ILE A 1157 25.81 1.68 -19.05
CA ILE A 1157 24.67 0.91 -19.53
C ILE A 1157 24.06 1.68 -20.70
N THR A 1158 24.17 1.14 -21.91
CA THR A 1158 23.82 1.86 -23.14
C THR A 1158 22.84 1.09 -24.01
N THR A 1159 21.87 1.76 -24.64
CA THR A 1159 21.04 1.19 -25.72
C THR A 1159 21.49 1.74 -27.07
N THR A 1160 21.43 0.91 -28.10
CA THR A 1160 21.81 1.28 -29.46
C THR A 1160 21.11 0.40 -30.49
N PHE A 1161 20.98 0.92 -31.71
CA PHE A 1161 20.61 0.18 -32.91
C PHE A 1161 21.73 0.15 -33.95
N ARG A 1162 22.96 0.50 -33.55
CA ARG A 1162 24.08 0.68 -34.46
C ARG A 1162 25.25 -0.22 -34.03
N PRO A 1163 25.92 -0.89 -34.99
CA PRO A 1163 26.91 -1.93 -34.68
C PRO A 1163 28.17 -1.38 -33.99
N GLU A 1164 28.53 -0.10 -34.19
CA GLU A 1164 29.81 0.44 -33.74
C GLU A 1164 29.95 0.51 -32.21
N LEU A 1165 28.83 0.64 -31.48
CA LEU A 1165 28.84 0.69 -30.01
C LEU A 1165 28.90 -0.71 -29.37
N LEU A 1166 28.66 -1.77 -30.16
CA LEU A 1166 28.74 -3.17 -29.71
C LEU A 1166 30.18 -3.71 -29.72
N GLU A 1167 31.12 -3.06 -30.41
CA GLU A 1167 32.50 -3.54 -30.56
C GLU A 1167 33.26 -3.59 -29.21
N HIS A 1168 32.97 -2.66 -28.30
CA HIS A 1168 33.73 -2.44 -27.06
C HIS A 1168 32.98 -2.81 -25.77
N ALA A 1169 31.81 -3.45 -25.91
CA ALA A 1169 30.98 -3.85 -24.79
C ALA A 1169 31.44 -5.18 -24.17
N HIS A 1170 31.27 -5.32 -22.86
CA HIS A 1170 31.70 -6.50 -22.10
C HIS A 1170 30.54 -7.49 -21.90
N LYS A 1171 29.31 -7.00 -21.73
CA LYS A 1171 28.09 -7.81 -21.65
C LYS A 1171 26.98 -7.25 -22.51
N PHE A 1172 26.17 -8.16 -23.05
CA PHE A 1172 25.08 -7.85 -23.96
C PHE A 1172 23.75 -8.38 -23.41
N TYR A 1173 22.71 -7.56 -23.48
CA TYR A 1173 21.37 -7.91 -23.03
C TYR A 1173 20.39 -7.73 -24.18
N GLY A 1174 19.63 -8.77 -24.50
CA GLY A 1174 18.61 -8.78 -25.53
C GLY A 1174 17.22 -8.60 -24.91
N VAL A 1175 16.46 -7.60 -25.38
CA VAL A 1175 15.06 -7.40 -25.00
C VAL A 1175 14.14 -7.98 -26.07
N LYS A 1176 13.35 -9.00 -25.70
CA LYS A 1176 12.38 -9.68 -26.57
C LYS A 1176 10.96 -9.35 -26.11
N PHE A 1177 10.05 -9.11 -27.06
CA PHE A 1177 8.63 -8.89 -26.77
C PHE A 1177 7.81 -10.05 -27.32
N ARG A 1178 7.15 -10.81 -26.44
CA ARG A 1178 6.31 -11.96 -26.80
C ARG A 1178 5.03 -11.91 -25.97
N ASN A 1179 3.89 -12.25 -26.56
CA ASN A 1179 2.60 -12.34 -25.87
C ASN A 1179 2.22 -11.07 -25.06
N LYS A 1180 2.53 -9.88 -25.59
CA LYS A 1180 2.35 -8.58 -24.93
C LYS A 1180 3.20 -8.36 -23.65
N VAL A 1181 4.25 -9.16 -23.43
CA VAL A 1181 5.17 -9.04 -22.29
C VAL A 1181 6.61 -8.91 -22.82
N SER A 1182 7.37 -7.98 -22.23
CA SER A 1182 8.80 -7.83 -22.49
C SER A 1182 9.60 -8.75 -21.57
N HIS A 1183 10.64 -9.40 -22.11
CA HIS A 1183 11.62 -10.20 -21.38
C HIS A 1183 13.03 -9.69 -21.68
N VAL A 1184 13.92 -9.72 -20.69
CA VAL A 1184 15.33 -9.33 -20.82
C VAL A 1184 16.19 -10.56 -20.53
N GLU A 1185 17.07 -10.92 -21.47
CA GLU A 1185 17.96 -12.07 -21.38
C GLU A 1185 19.40 -11.63 -21.70
N CYS A 1186 20.41 -12.28 -21.10
CA CYS A 1186 21.79 -12.10 -21.53
C CYS A 1186 21.98 -12.82 -22.87
N VAL A 1187 22.59 -12.15 -23.84
CA VAL A 1187 22.82 -12.68 -25.20
C VAL A 1187 24.30 -12.66 -25.54
N THR A 1188 24.70 -13.45 -26.53
CA THR A 1188 26.08 -13.40 -27.04
C THR A 1188 26.30 -12.16 -27.91
N GLN A 1189 27.56 -11.80 -28.18
CA GLN A 1189 27.90 -10.69 -29.08
C GLN A 1189 27.40 -10.92 -30.50
N GLU A 1190 27.42 -12.18 -30.98
CA GLU A 1190 26.91 -12.57 -32.30
C GLU A 1190 25.40 -12.35 -32.38
N GLU A 1191 24.63 -12.87 -31.41
CA GLU A 1191 23.18 -12.64 -31.35
C GLU A 1191 22.83 -11.15 -31.25
N ALA A 1192 23.63 -10.38 -30.50
CA ALA A 1192 23.43 -8.94 -30.38
C ALA A 1192 23.70 -8.19 -31.70
N ARG A 1193 24.67 -8.64 -32.51
CA ARG A 1193 24.90 -8.13 -33.87
C ARG A 1193 23.76 -8.51 -34.81
N ASP A 1194 23.28 -9.75 -34.74
CA ASP A 1194 22.13 -10.20 -35.53
C ASP A 1194 20.89 -9.34 -35.22
N PHE A 1195 20.63 -9.03 -33.95
CA PHE A 1195 19.53 -8.12 -33.57
C PHE A 1195 19.64 -6.73 -34.22
N VAL A 1196 20.86 -6.24 -34.46
CA VAL A 1196 21.12 -4.94 -35.07
C VAL A 1196 21.05 -5.01 -36.61
N GLU A 1197 21.55 -6.08 -37.21
CA GLU A 1197 21.56 -6.29 -38.67
C GLU A 1197 20.17 -6.68 -39.22
N ASP A 1198 19.42 -7.58 -38.56
CA ASP A 1198 18.03 -7.95 -38.93
C ASP A 1198 17.07 -6.75 -38.83
N SER A 1199 17.38 -5.78 -37.97
CA SER A 1199 16.60 -4.55 -37.85
C SER A 1199 16.78 -3.64 -39.08
N ALA A 1200 17.86 -3.81 -39.86
CA ALA A 1200 18.16 -3.01 -41.04
C ALA A 1200 17.53 -3.58 -42.33
N THR A 1201 17.18 -4.87 -42.38
CA THR A 1201 16.61 -5.56 -43.55
C THR A 1201 15.07 -5.54 -43.61
N HIS A 1202 14.39 -5.28 -42.48
CA HIS A 1202 12.93 -5.20 -42.37
C HIS A 1202 12.41 -3.78 -42.02
N ALA A 1203 13.21 -2.74 -42.24
CA ALA A 1203 12.82 -1.34 -42.08
C ALA A 1203 12.23 -0.74 -43.37
#